data_AF-A0A933MGA2-F1
#
_entry.id   AF-A0A933MGA2-F1
#
_cell.length_a   1.000
_cell.length_b   1.000
_cell.length_c   1.000
_cell.angle_alpha   90.00
_cell.angle_beta   90.00
_cell.angle_gamma   90.00
#
_symmetry.space_group_name_H-M   'P 1'
#
loop_
_entity.id
_entity.type
_entity.pdbx_description
1 polymer ?
#
loop_
_entity_poly.entity_id
_entity_poly.type
_entity_poly.pdbx_seq_one_letter_code
_entity_poly.pdbx_strand_id
1 'polypeptide(L)'
;MRGDQFFREMAARPPFTRLHPKVGAFFKDYLSRERVVRFGDQWVVNTNFPPYPSRAFDQFAEGFNQAGSSAERRLHSVTLAVTNRCSYKCWHCYNAGRSQRDVPLPRFQELARELGRLGAVCVTLTGGEPLIREDLDAIVRSFDLRFCLTVGTTGAGLTRDRAAALRAAGVFAVGVSLDSQDEAEHDRLRGAPGAFKTALAALRLCRDAGLYSYVVAVASRGLLERGRFFGFMRFCGDSGAYEVHLLEPCPIGRLQGKKDAVLPPEDSRSILDYQAGVASDESLPILSAYAYVESVEAFGCGAGLTHLYVDGSGEVSPCNFVPISFGNLLKTPFEDILARMGRHFKNPRPSCIGKVLGPHLPEKGLPLPPDASEALCEKLLPKEHPIPRFFRIRAEAVDEAGSRELKEAYDAIHSDYDAYWLCAAGKPIEDLAAKLSWKGDEDVFEAGCGTGYATSLIARRLTAGGSLLAADLSGEMLSLARKRLSAQPAAPVRFAQGDALELLAESGPFDLVFSSWVLGYIPIAPFFKAAKRALRPGGRLAFIVHRENSPARELGLFYSLGAQDPGIMEMKVAFDFPTKERVASELKAAGLVCQELWEGAAVFRYPSPQAVLDHLLKSGAGTAFYNAVKADRRAGAAERFLQLLEESNEGKPEYEVSHDFVACVGCAGNS
;
A
#
# COMPACT_ATOMS: atom_id res chain seq x y z
N MET A 1 19.57 -5.25 -11.47
CA MET A 1 19.42 -6.26 -10.40
C MET A 1 18.12 -7.02 -10.59
N ARG A 2 17.99 -8.23 -10.03
CA ARG A 2 16.73 -9.00 -10.08
C ARG A 2 15.67 -8.41 -9.15
N GLY A 3 14.39 -8.52 -9.53
CA GLY A 3 13.31 -7.91 -8.75
C GLY A 3 13.03 -8.55 -7.39
N ASP A 4 13.34 -9.84 -7.20
CA ASP A 4 13.27 -10.50 -5.89
C ASP A 4 14.34 -9.98 -4.92
N GLN A 5 15.51 -9.59 -5.42
CA GLN A 5 16.53 -8.89 -4.62
C GLN A 5 16.06 -7.48 -4.26
N PHE A 6 15.54 -6.72 -5.22
CA PHE A 6 14.96 -5.40 -4.96
C PHE A 6 13.85 -5.46 -3.91
N PHE A 7 12.95 -6.44 -4.00
CA PHE A 7 11.89 -6.63 -3.01
C PHE A 7 12.45 -6.85 -1.61
N ARG A 8 13.51 -7.67 -1.44
CA ARG A 8 14.14 -7.88 -0.13
C ARG A 8 14.69 -6.59 0.48
N GLU A 9 15.31 -5.73 -0.32
CA GLU A 9 15.87 -4.44 0.14
C GLU A 9 14.77 -3.44 0.51
N MET A 10 13.70 -3.40 -0.26
CA MET A 10 12.58 -2.49 -0.07
C MET A 10 11.62 -2.94 1.02
N ALA A 11 11.38 -4.25 1.16
CA ALA A 11 10.39 -4.81 2.08
C ALA A 11 10.75 -4.59 3.56
N ALA A 12 12.02 -4.32 3.86
CA ALA A 12 12.50 -3.95 5.19
C ALA A 12 12.14 -2.50 5.59
N ARG A 13 11.45 -1.73 4.74
CA ARG A 13 11.09 -0.32 4.98
C ARG A 13 9.57 -0.11 4.90
N PRO A 14 9.00 0.83 5.68
CA PRO A 14 7.61 1.22 5.51
C PRO A 14 7.32 1.72 4.07
N PRO A 15 6.10 1.53 3.55
CA PRO A 15 4.98 0.84 4.19
C PRO A 15 5.01 -0.69 4.01
N PHE A 16 6.02 -1.28 3.33
CA PHE A 16 6.07 -2.72 3.07
C PHE A 16 6.20 -3.60 4.30
N THR A 17 6.84 -3.09 5.35
CA THR A 17 6.90 -3.76 6.66
C THR A 17 5.51 -4.04 7.25
N ARG A 18 4.47 -3.33 6.80
CA ARG A 18 3.07 -3.51 7.23
C ARG A 18 2.26 -4.45 6.34
N LEU A 19 2.83 -4.97 5.24
CA LEU A 19 2.11 -5.90 4.37
C LEU A 19 1.89 -7.23 5.07
N HIS A 20 0.70 -7.81 4.86
CA HIS A 20 0.45 -9.18 5.27
C HIS A 20 1.42 -10.14 4.58
N PRO A 21 1.98 -11.17 5.26
CA PRO A 21 2.97 -12.06 4.67
C PRO A 21 2.54 -12.72 3.35
N LYS A 22 1.28 -13.17 3.24
CA LYS A 22 0.72 -13.69 1.97
C LYS A 22 0.83 -12.66 0.81
N VAL A 23 0.59 -11.38 1.08
CA VAL A 23 0.71 -10.30 0.10
C VAL A 23 2.18 -10.02 -0.22
N GLY A 24 3.06 -10.02 0.79
CA GLY A 24 4.51 -9.93 0.57
C GLY A 24 5.07 -11.08 -0.28
N ALA A 25 4.60 -12.31 -0.05
CA ALA A 25 4.96 -13.49 -0.83
C ALA A 25 4.52 -13.35 -2.30
N PHE A 26 3.34 -12.77 -2.56
CA PHE A 26 2.90 -12.45 -3.92
C PHE A 26 3.88 -11.49 -4.62
N PHE A 27 4.26 -10.39 -3.97
CA PHE A 27 5.19 -9.43 -4.60
C PHE A 27 6.58 -10.02 -4.82
N LYS A 28 7.10 -10.82 -3.87
CA LYS A 28 8.37 -11.54 -4.03
C LYS A 28 8.33 -12.46 -5.26
N ASP A 29 7.26 -13.23 -5.42
CA ASP A 29 7.07 -14.13 -6.57
C ASP A 29 6.89 -13.37 -7.89
N TYR A 30 6.02 -12.35 -7.91
CA TYR A 30 5.80 -11.48 -9.08
C TYR A 30 7.10 -10.81 -9.54
N LEU A 31 7.82 -10.16 -8.62
CA LEU A 31 9.06 -9.45 -8.94
C LEU A 31 10.22 -10.39 -9.28
N SER A 32 10.14 -11.70 -9.00
CA SER A 32 11.19 -12.66 -9.37
C SER A 32 11.39 -12.82 -10.89
N ARG A 33 10.36 -12.44 -11.67
CA ARG A 33 10.32 -12.41 -13.14
C ARG A 33 10.48 -11.00 -13.71
N GLU A 34 10.78 -10.04 -12.86
CA GLU A 34 11.04 -8.65 -13.22
C GLU A 34 12.51 -8.34 -13.01
N ARG A 35 12.96 -7.30 -13.72
CA ARG A 35 14.28 -6.72 -13.54
C ARG A 35 14.12 -5.28 -13.08
N VAL A 36 15.01 -4.86 -12.19
CA VAL A 36 15.02 -3.50 -11.66
C VAL A 36 16.29 -2.81 -12.11
N VAL A 37 16.12 -1.63 -12.70
CA VAL A 37 17.21 -0.77 -13.15
C VAL A 37 17.31 0.46 -12.26
N ARG A 38 18.52 0.97 -12.09
CA ARG A 38 18.75 2.23 -11.40
C ARG A 38 18.65 3.38 -12.40
N PHE A 39 17.91 4.42 -12.06
CA PHE A 39 17.80 5.64 -12.84
C PHE A 39 17.92 6.85 -11.90
N GLY A 40 19.06 7.54 -11.98
CA GLY A 40 19.43 8.55 -10.98
C GLY A 40 19.60 7.94 -9.59
N ASP A 41 18.89 8.50 -8.61
CA ASP A 41 18.80 8.03 -7.22
C ASP A 41 17.65 7.04 -6.99
N GLN A 42 16.90 6.70 -8.04
CA GLN A 42 15.72 5.84 -7.96
C GLN A 42 15.95 4.48 -8.62
N TRP A 43 15.09 3.52 -8.26
CA TRP A 43 14.95 2.19 -8.79
C TRP A 43 13.65 2.09 -9.56
N VAL A 44 13.72 1.53 -10.76
CA VAL A 44 12.59 1.39 -11.67
C VAL A 44 12.40 -0.09 -11.98
N VAL A 45 11.24 -0.62 -11.59
CA VAL A 45 10.82 -1.98 -11.97
C VAL A 45 10.36 -1.96 -13.43
N ASN A 46 9.37 -1.13 -13.73
CA ASN A 46 8.93 -0.76 -15.08
C ASN A 46 7.99 0.45 -14.95
N THR A 47 7.59 1.04 -16.07
CA THR A 47 6.72 2.23 -16.10
C THR A 47 5.26 1.99 -15.69
N ASN A 48 4.84 0.75 -15.41
CA ASN A 48 3.52 0.49 -14.81
C ASN A 48 3.48 0.79 -13.31
N PHE A 49 4.65 0.92 -12.68
CA PHE A 49 4.81 1.27 -11.27
C PHE A 49 5.58 2.60 -11.14
N PRO A 50 5.30 3.40 -10.10
CA PRO A 50 6.14 4.57 -9.80
C PRO A 50 7.58 4.12 -9.45
N PRO A 51 8.59 4.99 -9.63
CA PRO A 51 9.97 4.70 -9.23
C PRO A 51 10.16 4.77 -7.71
N TYR A 52 11.08 3.97 -7.14
CA TYR A 52 11.38 3.95 -5.70
C TYR A 52 12.77 4.52 -5.38
N PRO A 53 12.95 5.39 -4.37
CA PRO A 53 11.90 6.02 -3.58
C PRO A 53 11.23 7.17 -4.35
N SER A 54 9.94 7.37 -4.14
CA SER A 54 9.22 8.58 -4.57
C SER A 54 7.93 8.72 -3.79
N ARG A 55 7.42 9.96 -3.69
CA ARG A 55 6.12 10.21 -3.06
C ARG A 55 4.97 9.49 -3.77
N ALA A 56 5.04 9.36 -5.10
CA ALA A 56 4.10 8.56 -5.89
C ALA A 56 4.16 7.07 -5.50
N PHE A 57 5.35 6.56 -5.24
CA PHE A 57 5.56 5.19 -4.75
C PHE A 57 4.98 4.98 -3.35
N ASP A 58 5.20 5.91 -2.43
CA ASP A 58 4.64 5.81 -1.07
C ASP A 58 3.11 5.78 -1.12
N GLN A 59 2.49 6.66 -1.92
CA GLN A 59 1.05 6.68 -2.13
C GLN A 59 0.51 5.39 -2.77
N PHE A 60 1.23 4.84 -3.76
CA PHE A 60 0.91 3.55 -4.35
C PHE A 60 0.93 2.45 -3.30
N ALA A 61 1.97 2.42 -2.46
CA ALA A 61 2.18 1.39 -1.49
C ALA A 61 1.16 1.46 -0.32
N GLU A 62 0.80 2.67 0.13
CA GLU A 62 -0.30 2.89 1.08
C GLU A 62 -1.67 2.52 0.49
N GLY A 63 -1.86 2.74 -0.82
CA GLY A 63 -3.10 2.45 -1.53
C GLY A 63 -3.39 0.98 -1.78
N PHE A 64 -2.40 0.07 -1.65
CA PHE A 64 -2.54 -1.35 -1.96
C PHE A 64 -3.68 -2.05 -1.19
N ASN A 65 -3.86 -1.69 0.07
CA ASN A 65 -4.90 -2.28 0.91
C ASN A 65 -6.31 -1.83 0.50
N GLN A 66 -6.44 -0.70 -0.19
CA GLN A 66 -7.72 -0.08 -0.57
C GLN A 66 -8.06 -0.24 -2.08
N ALA A 67 -7.11 -0.68 -2.91
CA ALA A 67 -7.31 -0.79 -4.35
C ALA A 67 -8.39 -1.83 -4.75
N GLY A 68 -9.10 -1.63 -5.87
CA GLY A 68 -9.96 -2.68 -6.44
C GLY A 68 -11.31 -2.92 -5.78
N SER A 69 -11.79 -2.01 -4.92
CA SER A 69 -13.19 -1.90 -4.50
C SER A 69 -13.85 -0.70 -5.17
N SER A 70 -15.10 -0.85 -5.63
CA SER A 70 -15.86 0.27 -6.22
C SER A 70 -16.40 1.26 -5.18
N ALA A 71 -16.53 0.86 -3.91
CA ALA A 71 -17.04 1.72 -2.83
C ALA A 71 -16.01 2.78 -2.37
N GLU A 72 -14.73 2.43 -2.40
CA GLU A 72 -13.60 3.28 -2.02
C GLU A 72 -12.65 3.50 -3.20
N ARG A 73 -13.21 3.73 -4.39
CA ARG A 73 -12.52 3.73 -5.68
C ARG A 73 -11.17 4.47 -5.62
N ARG A 74 -10.09 3.70 -5.61
CA ARG A 74 -8.73 4.18 -5.81
C ARG A 74 -8.22 3.84 -7.20
N LEU A 75 -7.72 4.85 -7.89
CA LEU A 75 -7.13 4.70 -9.21
C LEU A 75 -5.64 4.38 -9.07
N HIS A 76 -5.17 3.38 -9.79
CA HIS A 76 -3.75 3.10 -9.94
C HIS A 76 -3.17 3.94 -11.08
N SER A 77 -3.74 3.76 -12.27
CA SER A 77 -3.22 4.36 -13.50
C SER A 77 -4.31 5.04 -14.31
N VAL A 78 -3.97 6.17 -14.92
CA VAL A 78 -4.87 6.97 -15.75
C VAL A 78 -4.16 7.35 -17.03
N THR A 79 -4.77 7.03 -18.17
CA THR A 79 -4.27 7.48 -19.47
C THR A 79 -5.10 8.67 -19.95
N LEU A 80 -4.44 9.79 -20.19
CA LEU A 80 -5.06 11.04 -20.64
C LEU A 80 -4.55 11.36 -22.04
N ALA A 81 -5.38 11.19 -23.06
CA ALA A 81 -5.08 11.80 -24.35
C ALA A 81 -5.28 13.30 -24.21
N VAL A 82 -4.20 14.08 -24.22
CA VAL A 82 -4.30 15.54 -24.12
C VAL A 82 -4.79 16.16 -25.43
N THR A 83 -4.72 15.43 -26.54
CA THR A 83 -5.33 15.81 -27.81
C THR A 83 -5.61 14.57 -28.62
N ASN A 84 -6.65 14.58 -29.47
CA ASN A 84 -6.88 13.49 -30.40
C ASN A 84 -6.19 13.70 -31.77
N ARG A 85 -5.55 14.86 -31.97
CA ARG A 85 -4.88 15.26 -33.21
C ARG A 85 -3.55 14.54 -33.37
N CYS A 86 -3.22 14.10 -34.58
CA CYS A 86 -1.95 13.46 -34.89
C CYS A 86 -1.68 13.57 -36.41
N SER A 87 -0.42 13.79 -36.79
CA SER A 87 0.00 13.76 -38.19
C SER A 87 0.21 12.34 -38.73
N TYR A 88 0.42 11.36 -37.85
CA TYR A 88 0.73 9.99 -38.24
C TYR A 88 -0.53 9.19 -38.58
N LYS A 89 -0.36 8.20 -39.48
CA LYS A 89 -1.43 7.33 -39.96
C LYS A 89 -1.18 5.86 -39.63
N CYS A 90 -0.72 5.60 -38.40
CA CYS A 90 -0.35 4.26 -37.91
C CYS A 90 -1.44 3.21 -38.17
N TRP A 91 -1.07 2.02 -38.63
CA TRP A 91 -2.00 0.94 -38.97
C TRP A 91 -2.88 0.47 -37.80
N HIS A 92 -2.37 0.55 -36.56
CA HIS A 92 -2.98 0.03 -35.33
C HIS A 92 -3.70 1.06 -34.45
N CYS A 93 -3.77 2.32 -34.89
CA CYS A 93 -4.13 3.44 -34.01
C CYS A 93 -5.52 3.27 -33.36
N TYR A 94 -5.55 3.14 -32.03
CA TYR A 94 -6.78 3.08 -31.23
C TYR A 94 -7.53 4.42 -31.17
N ASN A 95 -6.83 5.53 -31.41
CA ASN A 95 -7.39 6.88 -31.30
C ASN A 95 -8.12 7.33 -32.58
N ALA A 96 -8.07 6.52 -33.64
CA ALA A 96 -8.68 6.85 -34.92
C ALA A 96 -10.20 7.01 -34.81
N GLY A 97 -10.75 8.03 -35.50
CA GLY A 97 -12.19 8.28 -35.56
C GLY A 97 -12.77 9.10 -34.41
N ARG A 98 -11.96 9.52 -33.44
CA ARG A 98 -12.40 10.36 -32.32
C ARG A 98 -12.50 11.85 -32.68
N SER A 99 -13.33 12.57 -31.94
CA SER A 99 -13.48 14.03 -32.05
C SER A 99 -12.13 14.73 -31.86
N GLN A 100 -11.87 15.74 -32.70
CA GLN A 100 -10.60 16.48 -32.69
C GLN A 100 -10.64 17.75 -31.82
N ARG A 101 -11.73 17.97 -31.08
CA ARG A 101 -11.90 19.11 -30.17
C ARG A 101 -11.23 18.82 -28.85
N ASP A 102 -10.18 19.58 -28.53
CA ASP A 102 -9.41 19.37 -27.30
C ASP A 102 -10.16 19.89 -26.05
N VAL A 103 -10.03 19.17 -24.94
CA VAL A 103 -10.44 19.63 -23.61
C VAL A 103 -9.56 20.84 -23.20
N PRO A 104 -10.16 21.97 -22.79
CA PRO A 104 -9.42 23.17 -22.37
C PRO A 104 -8.55 22.93 -21.12
N LEU A 105 -7.43 23.65 -21.03
CA LEU A 105 -6.49 23.58 -19.89
C LEU A 105 -7.16 23.72 -18.51
N PRO A 106 -8.08 24.69 -18.25
CA PRO A 106 -8.71 24.81 -16.93
C PRO A 106 -9.42 23.53 -16.48
N ARG A 107 -10.06 22.81 -17.41
CA ARG A 107 -10.73 21.54 -17.09
C ARG A 107 -9.72 20.43 -16.78
N PHE A 108 -8.57 20.40 -17.45
CA PHE A 108 -7.49 19.46 -17.12
C PHE A 108 -6.90 19.74 -15.73
N GLN A 109 -6.74 21.00 -15.34
CA GLN A 109 -6.30 21.40 -14.01
C GLN A 109 -7.28 20.96 -12.91
N GLU A 110 -8.58 21.07 -13.17
CA GLU A 110 -9.62 20.49 -12.30
C GLU A 110 -9.50 18.96 -12.23
N LEU A 111 -9.35 18.30 -13.38
CA LEU A 111 -9.22 16.84 -13.43
C LEU A 111 -8.02 16.34 -12.63
N ALA A 112 -6.87 17.00 -12.72
CA ALA A 112 -5.67 16.64 -11.96
C ALA A 112 -5.94 16.67 -10.43
N ARG A 113 -6.70 17.67 -9.96
CA ARG A 113 -7.12 17.75 -8.55
C ARG A 113 -8.11 16.64 -8.18
N GLU A 114 -9.07 16.33 -9.05
CA GLU A 114 -10.02 15.22 -8.86
C GLU A 114 -9.29 13.87 -8.79
N LEU A 115 -8.37 13.61 -9.71
CA LEU A 115 -7.54 12.39 -9.75
C LEU A 115 -6.69 12.25 -8.49
N GLY A 116 -6.13 13.34 -7.97
CA GLY A 116 -5.35 13.35 -6.74
C GLY A 116 -6.18 12.98 -5.50
N ARG A 117 -7.48 13.31 -5.47
CA ARG A 117 -8.40 12.86 -4.40
C ARG A 117 -8.74 11.38 -4.49
N LEU A 118 -8.77 10.83 -5.70
CA LEU A 118 -9.00 9.41 -5.97
C LEU A 118 -7.74 8.54 -5.79
N GLY A 119 -6.63 9.13 -5.34
CA GLY A 119 -5.39 8.41 -5.11
C GLY A 119 -4.67 7.95 -6.37
N ALA A 120 -4.98 8.50 -7.55
CA ALA A 120 -4.29 8.18 -8.80
C ALA A 120 -2.78 8.37 -8.67
N VAL A 121 -2.01 7.40 -9.18
CA VAL A 121 -0.54 7.39 -9.06
C VAL A 121 0.12 7.55 -10.42
N CYS A 122 -0.08 6.60 -11.33
CA CYS A 122 0.56 6.62 -12.64
C CYS A 122 -0.33 7.40 -13.62
N VAL A 123 0.17 8.48 -14.22
CA VAL A 123 -0.59 9.24 -15.21
C VAL A 123 0.21 9.31 -16.51
N THR A 124 -0.35 8.73 -17.56
CA THR A 124 0.24 8.73 -18.90
C THR A 124 -0.45 9.80 -19.74
N LEU A 125 0.27 10.86 -20.06
CA LEU A 125 -0.15 11.86 -21.04
C LEU A 125 0.15 11.33 -22.44
N THR A 126 -0.87 11.21 -23.26
CA THR A 126 -0.74 10.70 -24.63
C THR A 126 -1.54 11.58 -25.58
N GLY A 127 -1.84 11.11 -26.77
CA GLY A 127 -2.79 11.77 -27.66
C GLY A 127 -3.58 10.75 -28.49
N GLY A 128 -3.78 10.93 -29.79
CA GLY A 128 -3.09 11.88 -30.66
C GLY A 128 -1.57 11.85 -30.57
N GLU A 129 -0.92 12.93 -30.99
CA GLU A 129 0.48 13.25 -30.66
C GLU A 129 0.48 14.38 -29.61
N PRO A 130 0.85 14.13 -28.34
CA PRO A 130 0.82 15.16 -27.30
C PRO A 130 1.72 16.37 -27.61
N LEU A 131 2.83 16.18 -28.33
CA LEU A 131 3.79 17.24 -28.62
C LEU A 131 3.28 18.29 -29.61
N ILE A 132 2.14 18.13 -30.26
CA ILE A 132 1.55 19.22 -31.07
C ILE A 132 0.75 20.21 -30.21
N ARG A 133 0.49 19.88 -28.94
CA ARG A 133 -0.30 20.72 -28.04
C ARG A 133 0.61 21.80 -27.43
N GLU A 134 0.24 23.07 -27.60
CA GLU A 134 1.06 24.22 -27.18
C GLU A 134 1.13 24.39 -25.65
N ASP A 135 0.02 24.12 -24.96
CA ASP A 135 -0.13 24.24 -23.50
C ASP A 135 0.21 22.94 -22.74
N LEU A 136 0.91 21.97 -23.37
CA LEU A 136 1.28 20.70 -22.75
C LEU A 136 2.03 20.88 -21.42
N ASP A 137 2.98 21.81 -21.37
CA ASP A 137 3.79 22.06 -20.18
C ASP A 137 2.92 22.55 -19.00
N ALA A 138 1.87 23.32 -19.29
CA ALA A 138 0.91 23.76 -18.28
C ALA A 138 0.03 22.62 -17.76
N ILE A 139 -0.30 21.65 -18.61
CA ILE A 139 -0.99 20.42 -18.21
C ILE A 139 -0.10 19.59 -17.28
N VAL A 140 1.16 19.37 -17.66
CA VAL A 140 2.13 18.63 -16.85
C VAL A 140 2.24 19.25 -15.45
N ARG A 141 2.38 20.58 -15.37
CA ARG A 141 2.47 21.33 -14.10
C ARG A 141 1.21 21.27 -13.22
N SER A 142 0.11 20.71 -13.73
CA SER A 142 -1.12 20.52 -12.95
C SER A 142 -1.04 19.31 -12.00
N PHE A 143 -0.06 18.42 -12.20
CA PHE A 143 0.17 17.24 -11.38
C PHE A 143 1.38 17.47 -10.46
N ASP A 144 1.23 17.18 -9.17
CA ASP A 144 2.30 17.29 -8.19
C ASP A 144 3.06 15.96 -7.99
N LEU A 145 3.99 15.93 -7.03
CA LEU A 145 4.87 14.78 -6.76
C LEU A 145 4.15 13.49 -6.32
N ARG A 146 2.85 13.54 -6.05
CA ARG A 146 2.02 12.34 -5.81
C ARG A 146 1.82 11.50 -7.07
N PHE A 147 2.03 12.09 -8.25
CA PHE A 147 1.89 11.41 -9.51
C PHE A 147 3.25 11.01 -10.10
N CYS A 148 3.29 9.84 -10.72
CA CYS A 148 4.36 9.47 -11.65
C CYS A 148 3.86 9.80 -13.07
N LEU A 149 4.39 10.88 -13.65
CA LEU A 149 4.00 11.33 -14.98
C LEU A 149 4.83 10.70 -16.09
N THR A 150 4.16 10.15 -17.09
CA THR A 150 4.78 9.67 -18.32
C THR A 150 4.17 10.32 -19.55
N VAL A 151 4.93 10.43 -20.64
CA VAL A 151 4.43 10.94 -21.93
C VAL A 151 4.61 9.89 -23.02
N GLY A 152 3.52 9.48 -23.66
CA GLY A 152 3.56 8.61 -24.85
C GLY A 152 3.55 9.42 -26.14
N THR A 153 4.59 9.31 -26.98
CA THR A 153 4.78 10.15 -28.17
C THR A 153 5.38 9.36 -29.35
N THR A 154 5.16 9.84 -30.57
CA THR A 154 5.91 9.44 -31.77
C THR A 154 7.31 10.05 -31.84
N GLY A 155 7.57 11.08 -31.02
CA GLY A 155 8.77 11.91 -31.09
C GLY A 155 8.64 13.11 -32.03
N ALA A 156 7.59 13.16 -32.86
CA ALA A 156 7.38 14.26 -33.79
C ALA A 156 7.13 15.58 -33.03
N GLY A 157 8.03 16.55 -33.21
CA GLY A 157 8.00 17.84 -32.49
C GLY A 157 8.78 17.85 -31.18
N LEU A 158 9.49 16.77 -30.83
CA LEU A 158 10.39 16.76 -29.69
C LEU A 158 11.70 17.47 -30.05
N THR A 159 12.04 18.51 -29.31
CA THR A 159 13.31 19.23 -29.40
C THR A 159 14.07 19.11 -28.08
N ARG A 160 15.35 19.51 -28.06
CA ARG A 160 16.14 19.53 -26.82
C ARG A 160 15.47 20.41 -25.75
N ASP A 161 15.06 21.62 -26.12
CA ASP A 161 14.43 22.56 -25.20
C ASP A 161 13.10 22.03 -24.68
N ARG A 162 12.32 21.37 -25.55
CA ARG A 162 11.05 20.77 -25.15
C ARG A 162 11.23 19.56 -24.23
N ALA A 163 12.22 18.71 -24.48
CA ALA A 163 12.55 17.60 -23.58
C ALA A 163 13.00 18.13 -22.21
N ALA A 164 13.84 19.17 -22.17
CA ALA A 164 14.25 19.83 -20.93
C ALA A 164 13.07 20.48 -20.19
N ALA A 165 12.15 21.13 -20.91
CA ALA A 165 10.95 21.74 -20.34
C ALA A 165 10.02 20.69 -19.71
N LEU A 166 9.79 19.56 -20.39
CA LEU A 166 9.00 18.44 -19.85
C LEU A 166 9.62 17.85 -18.59
N ARG A 167 10.95 17.65 -18.58
CA ARG A 167 11.68 17.20 -17.39
C ARG A 167 11.52 18.19 -16.24
N ALA A 168 11.75 19.48 -16.49
CA ALA A 168 11.63 20.54 -15.49
C ALA A 168 10.20 20.70 -14.95
N ALA A 169 9.19 20.39 -15.77
CA ALA A 169 7.79 20.42 -15.38
C ALA A 169 7.36 19.22 -14.52
N GLY A 170 8.16 18.14 -14.47
CA GLY A 170 7.91 16.97 -13.62
C GLY A 170 7.62 15.67 -14.36
N VAL A 171 7.80 15.61 -15.68
CA VAL A 171 7.72 14.33 -16.41
C VAL A 171 8.86 13.41 -15.98
N PHE A 172 8.52 12.20 -15.58
CA PHE A 172 9.49 11.17 -15.20
C PHE A 172 9.99 10.41 -16.42
N ALA A 173 9.08 9.89 -17.24
CA ALA A 173 9.40 8.99 -18.36
C ALA A 173 8.74 9.40 -19.69
N VAL A 174 9.38 9.04 -20.80
CA VAL A 174 8.84 9.24 -22.16
C VAL A 174 8.87 7.92 -22.93
N GLY A 175 7.67 7.49 -23.33
CA GLY A 175 7.44 6.31 -24.15
C GLY A 175 7.46 6.67 -25.62
N VAL A 176 8.54 6.32 -26.31
CA VAL A 176 8.72 6.56 -27.74
C VAL A 176 8.17 5.40 -28.54
N SER A 177 7.26 5.72 -29.43
CA SER A 177 6.62 4.78 -30.34
C SER A 177 7.60 4.22 -31.38
N LEU A 178 7.98 2.94 -31.26
CA LEU A 178 8.91 2.25 -32.16
C LEU A 178 8.49 0.78 -32.34
N ASP A 179 8.05 0.39 -33.54
CA ASP A 179 7.50 -0.95 -33.82
C ASP A 179 8.44 -1.90 -34.59
N SER A 180 9.59 -1.43 -35.09
CA SER A 180 10.56 -2.26 -35.80
C SER A 180 11.96 -1.67 -35.72
N GLN A 181 12.98 -2.52 -35.84
CA GLN A 181 14.38 -2.16 -36.03
C GLN A 181 14.72 -1.84 -37.50
N ASP A 182 13.82 -2.17 -38.44
CA ASP A 182 13.94 -1.83 -39.86
C ASP A 182 13.21 -0.50 -40.15
N GLU A 183 13.94 0.44 -40.78
CA GLU A 183 13.44 1.79 -41.05
C GLU A 183 12.20 1.78 -41.97
N ALA A 184 12.25 1.00 -43.06
CA ALA A 184 11.16 0.95 -44.03
C ALA A 184 9.91 0.29 -43.44
N GLU A 185 10.07 -0.79 -42.68
CA GLU A 185 8.98 -1.44 -41.96
C GLU A 185 8.36 -0.49 -40.94
N HIS A 186 9.16 0.19 -40.12
CA HIS A 186 8.65 1.12 -39.11
C HIS A 186 7.89 2.29 -39.73
N ASP A 187 8.46 2.96 -40.74
CA ASP A 187 7.82 4.08 -41.43
C ASP A 187 6.49 3.67 -42.08
N ARG A 188 6.44 2.47 -42.67
CA ARG A 188 5.21 1.88 -43.22
C ARG A 188 4.17 1.64 -42.13
N LEU A 189 4.55 1.05 -40.99
CA LEU A 189 3.64 0.80 -39.86
C LEU A 189 3.10 2.11 -39.29
N ARG A 190 3.92 3.16 -39.21
CA ARG A 190 3.51 4.49 -38.74
C ARG A 190 2.75 5.33 -39.78
N GLY A 191 2.83 4.94 -41.05
CA GLY A 191 2.20 5.67 -42.15
C GLY A 191 2.79 7.07 -42.31
N ALA A 192 4.08 7.23 -42.01
CA ALA A 192 4.80 8.50 -42.01
C ALA A 192 6.28 8.26 -42.37
N PRO A 193 6.77 8.77 -43.51
CA PRO A 193 8.19 8.72 -43.85
C PRO A 193 9.06 9.47 -42.84
N GLY A 194 10.20 8.89 -42.46
CA GLY A 194 11.13 9.42 -41.46
C GLY A 194 10.70 9.21 -40.00
N ALA A 195 9.64 8.43 -39.76
CA ALA A 195 9.18 8.12 -38.41
C ALA A 195 10.24 7.38 -37.58
N PHE A 196 11.00 6.48 -38.21
CA PHE A 196 12.04 5.71 -37.54
C PHE A 196 13.15 6.62 -37.01
N LYS A 197 13.67 7.51 -37.87
CA LYS A 197 14.67 8.51 -37.50
C LYS A 197 14.15 9.46 -36.43
N THR A 198 12.87 9.84 -36.51
CA THR A 198 12.20 10.67 -35.50
C THR A 198 12.18 9.98 -34.13
N ALA A 199 11.80 8.71 -34.08
CA ALA A 199 11.78 7.92 -32.85
C ALA A 199 13.19 7.77 -32.24
N LEU A 200 14.20 7.43 -33.05
CA LEU A 200 15.58 7.31 -32.55
C LEU A 200 16.15 8.64 -32.06
N ALA A 201 15.83 9.75 -32.73
CA ALA A 201 16.20 11.09 -32.25
C ALA A 201 15.51 11.40 -30.91
N ALA A 202 14.24 11.03 -30.76
CA ALA A 202 13.51 11.26 -29.52
C ALA A 202 14.09 10.49 -28.33
N LEU A 203 14.49 9.22 -28.51
CA LEU A 203 15.18 8.44 -27.46
C LEU A 203 16.47 9.15 -26.99
N ARG A 204 17.28 9.65 -27.94
CA ARG A 204 18.51 10.40 -27.63
C ARG A 204 18.21 11.68 -26.87
N LEU A 205 17.22 12.47 -27.32
CA LEU A 205 16.85 13.73 -26.68
C LEU A 205 16.30 13.51 -25.25
N CYS A 206 15.54 12.45 -25.03
CA CYS A 206 15.05 12.08 -23.70
C CYS A 206 16.20 11.76 -22.75
N ARG A 207 17.14 10.93 -23.19
CA ARG A 207 18.34 10.58 -22.42
C ARG A 207 19.16 11.82 -22.08
N ASP A 208 19.42 12.69 -23.06
CA ASP A 208 20.21 13.91 -22.85
C ASP A 208 19.51 14.90 -21.90
N ALA A 209 18.18 14.89 -21.83
CA ALA A 209 17.38 15.67 -20.89
C ALA A 209 17.20 15.00 -19.51
N GLY A 210 17.71 13.79 -19.31
CA GLY A 210 17.52 13.02 -18.08
C GLY A 210 16.11 12.48 -17.88
N LEU A 211 15.34 12.27 -18.95
CA LEU A 211 14.03 11.59 -18.92
C LEU A 211 14.22 10.08 -19.05
N TYR A 212 13.46 9.28 -18.30
CA TYR A 212 13.50 7.83 -18.44
C TYR A 212 12.87 7.44 -19.79
N SER A 213 13.71 7.06 -20.75
CA SER A 213 13.27 6.69 -22.10
C SER A 213 12.90 5.21 -22.19
N TYR A 214 11.72 4.93 -22.72
CA TYR A 214 11.28 3.57 -23.03
C TYR A 214 10.65 3.52 -24.42
N VAL A 215 10.60 2.33 -25.01
CA VAL A 215 9.96 2.09 -26.30
C VAL A 215 8.55 1.55 -26.08
N VAL A 216 7.59 1.99 -26.89
CA VAL A 216 6.25 1.40 -26.97
C VAL A 216 6.09 0.74 -28.33
N ALA A 217 5.89 -0.58 -28.33
CA ALA A 217 5.78 -1.41 -29.51
C ALA A 217 4.50 -2.25 -29.50
N VAL A 218 3.92 -2.48 -30.67
CA VAL A 218 2.79 -3.41 -30.83
C VAL A 218 3.27 -4.78 -31.27
N ALA A 219 2.91 -5.82 -30.50
CA ALA A 219 3.25 -7.20 -30.78
C ALA A 219 2.54 -7.68 -32.06
N SER A 220 3.30 -7.83 -33.14
CA SER A 220 2.86 -8.56 -34.33
C SER A 220 3.40 -9.99 -34.29
N ARG A 221 2.74 -10.92 -34.99
CA ARG A 221 3.22 -12.31 -35.10
C ARG A 221 4.68 -12.38 -35.56
N GLY A 222 5.04 -11.56 -36.55
CA GLY A 222 6.41 -11.48 -37.06
C GLY A 222 7.41 -10.92 -36.04
N LEU A 223 7.01 -9.96 -35.20
CA LEU A 223 7.88 -9.44 -34.13
C LEU A 223 8.12 -10.49 -33.02
N LEU A 224 7.16 -11.37 -32.77
CA LEU A 224 7.23 -12.40 -31.71
C LEU A 224 8.06 -13.63 -32.11
N GLU A 225 8.48 -13.74 -33.36
CA GLU A 225 9.49 -14.73 -33.77
C GLU A 225 10.75 -14.54 -32.93
N ARG A 226 11.17 -15.58 -32.20
CA ARG A 226 12.20 -15.50 -31.15
C ARG A 226 13.43 -14.68 -31.56
N GLY A 227 14.00 -14.95 -32.73
CA GLY A 227 15.17 -14.23 -33.23
C GLY A 227 14.92 -12.74 -33.46
N ARG A 228 13.78 -12.39 -34.06
CA ARG A 228 13.37 -10.98 -34.27
C ARG A 228 13.04 -10.29 -32.96
N PHE A 229 12.36 -10.96 -32.04
CA PHE A 229 12.03 -10.42 -30.73
C PHE A 229 13.28 -10.00 -29.95
N PHE A 230 14.22 -10.92 -29.72
CA PHE A 230 15.44 -10.64 -28.97
C PHE A 230 16.38 -9.69 -29.73
N GLY A 231 16.37 -9.72 -31.07
CA GLY A 231 17.06 -8.71 -31.90
C GLY A 231 16.52 -7.31 -31.67
N PHE A 232 15.19 -7.16 -31.71
CA PHE A 232 14.51 -5.89 -31.48
C PHE A 232 14.70 -5.36 -30.05
N MET A 233 14.63 -6.22 -29.03
CA MET A 233 14.91 -5.85 -27.65
C MET A 233 16.32 -5.27 -27.49
N ARG A 234 17.33 -5.96 -28.06
CA ARG A 234 18.73 -5.49 -28.04
C ARG A 234 18.87 -4.15 -28.75
N PHE A 235 18.30 -4.03 -29.95
CA PHE A 235 18.29 -2.79 -30.71
C PHE A 235 17.68 -1.61 -29.93
N CYS A 236 16.58 -1.84 -29.21
CA CYS A 236 15.97 -0.82 -28.36
C CYS A 236 16.92 -0.39 -27.21
N GLY A 237 17.57 -1.36 -26.56
CA GLY A 237 18.56 -1.09 -25.52
C GLY A 237 19.75 -0.28 -26.05
N ASP A 238 20.34 -0.71 -27.17
CA ASP A 238 21.45 -0.03 -27.85
C ASP A 238 21.07 1.38 -28.31
N SER A 239 19.80 1.61 -28.60
CA SER A 239 19.24 2.91 -28.97
C SER A 239 18.96 3.83 -27.76
N GLY A 240 19.16 3.35 -26.54
CA GLY A 240 19.01 4.11 -25.30
C GLY A 240 17.66 3.96 -24.59
N ALA A 241 16.90 2.90 -24.88
CA ALA A 241 15.70 2.58 -24.11
C ALA A 241 16.04 1.74 -22.88
N TYR A 242 15.49 2.09 -21.72
CA TYR A 242 15.60 1.30 -20.49
C TYR A 242 14.57 0.16 -20.44
N GLU A 243 13.48 0.31 -21.19
CA GLU A 243 12.31 -0.56 -21.16
C GLU A 243 11.67 -0.62 -22.56
N VAL A 244 11.04 -1.76 -22.87
CA VAL A 244 10.15 -1.96 -24.01
C VAL A 244 8.78 -2.35 -23.46
N HIS A 245 7.82 -1.45 -23.63
CA HIS A 245 6.41 -1.69 -23.38
C HIS A 245 5.80 -2.38 -24.60
N LEU A 246 5.53 -3.67 -24.48
CA LEU A 246 4.96 -4.49 -25.54
C LEU A 246 3.44 -4.63 -25.36
N LEU A 247 2.69 -4.11 -26.34
CA LEU A 247 1.23 -4.10 -26.33
C LEU A 247 0.66 -5.10 -27.32
N GLU A 248 -0.36 -5.85 -26.90
CA GLU A 248 -1.11 -6.71 -27.81
C GLU A 248 -2.03 -5.86 -28.71
N PRO A 249 -2.10 -6.14 -30.02
CA PRO A 249 -3.07 -5.51 -30.91
C PRO A 249 -4.51 -5.83 -30.49
N CYS A 250 -5.34 -4.79 -30.47
CA CYS A 250 -6.77 -4.89 -30.17
C CYS A 250 -7.60 -4.48 -31.39
N PRO A 251 -8.74 -5.14 -31.67
CA PRO A 251 -9.54 -4.92 -32.89
C PRO A 251 -10.42 -3.66 -32.76
N ILE A 252 -9.78 -2.50 -32.57
CA ILE A 252 -10.43 -1.20 -32.41
C ILE A 252 -9.74 -0.12 -33.23
N GLY A 253 -10.39 1.04 -33.38
CA GLY A 253 -9.85 2.15 -34.18
C GLY A 253 -9.60 1.71 -35.62
N ARG A 254 -8.35 1.80 -36.10
CA ARG A 254 -8.00 1.31 -37.46
C ARG A 254 -7.96 -0.21 -37.62
N LEU A 255 -8.03 -0.96 -36.52
CA LEU A 255 -8.15 -2.41 -36.51
C LEU A 255 -9.57 -2.90 -36.24
N GLN A 256 -10.55 -1.99 -36.19
CA GLN A 256 -11.96 -2.38 -36.02
C GLN A 256 -12.36 -3.40 -37.10
N GLY A 257 -13.00 -4.49 -36.69
CA GLY A 257 -13.43 -5.58 -37.57
C GLY A 257 -12.32 -6.54 -38.02
N LYS A 258 -11.03 -6.24 -37.76
CA LYS A 258 -9.89 -7.07 -38.17
C LYS A 258 -9.59 -8.15 -37.13
N LYS A 259 -10.30 -9.28 -37.20
CA LYS A 259 -10.15 -10.40 -36.25
C LYS A 259 -8.77 -11.04 -36.31
N ASP A 260 -8.14 -11.03 -37.48
CA ASP A 260 -6.77 -11.50 -37.74
C ASP A 260 -5.69 -10.65 -37.05
N ALA A 261 -6.04 -9.44 -36.60
CA ALA A 261 -5.13 -8.62 -35.81
C ALA A 261 -5.00 -9.11 -34.36
N VAL A 262 -5.93 -9.91 -33.84
CA VAL A 262 -5.84 -10.45 -32.48
C VAL A 262 -4.80 -11.57 -32.45
N LEU A 263 -3.88 -11.50 -31.49
CA LEU A 263 -2.87 -12.56 -31.34
C LEU A 263 -3.51 -13.88 -30.92
N PRO A 264 -3.12 -15.00 -31.56
CA PRO A 264 -3.44 -16.33 -31.08
C PRO A 264 -2.93 -16.56 -29.64
N PRO A 265 -3.55 -17.47 -28.87
CA PRO A 265 -3.12 -17.80 -27.50
C PRO A 265 -1.66 -18.27 -27.40
N GLU A 266 -1.15 -19.00 -28.41
CA GLU A 266 0.23 -19.46 -28.47
C GLU A 266 1.22 -18.28 -28.58
N ASP A 267 0.90 -17.27 -29.39
CA ASP A 267 1.72 -16.08 -29.55
C ASP A 267 1.68 -15.23 -28.27
N SER A 268 0.51 -15.14 -27.61
CA SER A 268 0.37 -14.45 -26.31
C SER A 268 1.19 -15.13 -25.20
N ARG A 269 1.25 -16.48 -25.20
CA ARG A 269 2.07 -17.25 -24.25
C ARG A 269 3.57 -17.03 -24.47
N SER A 270 4.02 -16.88 -25.71
CA SER A 270 5.42 -16.60 -26.01
C SER A 270 5.94 -15.33 -25.33
N ILE A 271 5.08 -14.30 -25.17
CA ILE A 271 5.43 -13.08 -24.44
C ILE A 271 5.75 -13.38 -22.97
N LEU A 272 4.95 -14.25 -22.33
CA LEU A 272 5.18 -14.69 -20.94
C LEU A 272 6.46 -15.51 -20.80
N ASP A 273 6.75 -16.38 -21.78
CA ASP A 273 7.97 -17.18 -21.81
C ASP A 273 9.21 -16.29 -21.98
N TYR A 274 9.11 -15.24 -22.81
CA TYR A 274 10.18 -14.28 -22.99
C TYR A 274 10.40 -13.37 -21.78
N GLN A 275 9.36 -13.06 -20.99
CA GLN A 275 9.47 -12.21 -19.80
C GLN A 275 10.60 -12.68 -18.86
N ALA A 276 10.61 -13.96 -18.50
CA ALA A 276 11.63 -14.52 -17.61
C ALA A 276 13.03 -14.52 -18.22
N GLY A 277 13.13 -14.80 -19.53
CA GLY A 277 14.40 -14.79 -20.27
C GLY A 277 14.99 -13.40 -20.45
N VAL A 278 14.15 -12.37 -20.64
CA VAL A 278 14.60 -10.97 -20.70
C VAL A 278 15.01 -10.49 -19.31
N ALA A 279 14.25 -10.84 -18.26
CA ALA A 279 14.56 -10.41 -16.90
C ALA A 279 15.89 -10.96 -16.36
N SER A 280 16.36 -12.10 -16.89
CA SER A 280 17.65 -12.71 -16.51
C SER A 280 18.85 -12.22 -17.34
N ASP A 281 18.63 -11.54 -18.46
CA ASP A 281 19.68 -10.97 -19.30
C ASP A 281 19.87 -9.47 -18.99
N GLU A 282 20.96 -9.13 -18.32
CA GLU A 282 21.27 -7.75 -17.94
C GLU A 282 21.61 -6.85 -19.14
N SER A 283 21.90 -7.42 -20.32
CA SER A 283 22.23 -6.65 -21.53
C SER A 283 21.00 -6.11 -22.28
N LEU A 284 19.81 -6.62 -22.00
CA LEU A 284 18.57 -6.21 -22.66
C LEU A 284 17.92 -5.03 -21.92
N PRO A 285 16.92 -4.33 -22.48
CA PRO A 285 16.02 -3.47 -21.70
C PRO A 285 14.99 -4.29 -20.91
N ILE A 286 14.29 -3.66 -19.97
CA ILE A 286 13.14 -4.29 -19.27
C ILE A 286 12.05 -4.63 -20.30
N LEU A 287 11.45 -5.82 -20.21
CA LEU A 287 10.21 -6.12 -20.93
C LEU A 287 9.02 -5.80 -20.02
N SER A 288 8.15 -4.92 -20.47
CA SER A 288 6.93 -4.53 -19.78
C SER A 288 5.73 -4.91 -20.64
N ALA A 289 4.99 -5.94 -20.23
CA ALA A 289 3.88 -6.48 -21.03
C ALA A 289 2.60 -6.57 -20.20
N TYR A 290 1.50 -6.00 -20.72
CA TYR A 290 0.18 -6.17 -20.09
C TYR A 290 -0.27 -7.62 -20.04
N ALA A 291 0.17 -8.46 -20.99
CA ALA A 291 -0.06 -9.90 -20.95
C ALA A 291 0.44 -10.53 -19.63
N TYR A 292 1.49 -9.96 -19.02
CA TYR A 292 2.01 -10.37 -17.71
C TYR A 292 1.31 -9.64 -16.56
N VAL A 293 1.32 -8.30 -16.56
CA VAL A 293 0.77 -7.46 -15.47
C VAL A 293 -0.74 -7.70 -15.26
N GLU A 294 -1.52 -7.76 -16.34
CA GLU A 294 -2.97 -7.98 -16.32
C GLU A 294 -3.36 -9.46 -16.42
N SER A 295 -2.41 -10.38 -16.27
CA SER A 295 -2.73 -11.81 -16.20
C SER A 295 -3.55 -12.13 -14.95
N VAL A 296 -4.37 -13.19 -15.02
CA VAL A 296 -5.09 -13.72 -13.85
C VAL A 296 -4.15 -14.15 -12.73
N GLU A 297 -2.91 -14.51 -13.05
CA GLU A 297 -1.86 -14.88 -12.09
C GLU A 297 -1.18 -13.67 -11.42
N ALA A 298 -1.43 -12.46 -11.92
CA ALA A 298 -0.92 -11.21 -11.36
C ALA A 298 -2.10 -10.32 -10.87
N PHE A 299 -2.29 -9.14 -11.46
CA PHE A 299 -3.28 -8.15 -11.04
C PHE A 299 -4.60 -8.25 -11.81
N GLY A 300 -4.63 -8.90 -12.98
CA GLY A 300 -5.79 -8.89 -13.85
C GLY A 300 -6.05 -7.55 -14.54
N CYS A 301 -7.11 -7.47 -15.34
CA CYS A 301 -7.50 -6.25 -16.03
C CYS A 301 -8.19 -5.29 -15.07
N GLY A 302 -7.61 -4.09 -14.94
CA GLY A 302 -8.09 -3.02 -14.05
C GLY A 302 -9.04 -2.02 -14.70
N ALA A 303 -9.42 -2.22 -15.97
CA ALA A 303 -10.23 -1.30 -16.75
C ALA A 303 -11.55 -0.93 -16.05
N GLY A 304 -11.78 0.38 -15.91
CA GLY A 304 -12.97 0.96 -15.29
C GLY A 304 -13.06 0.83 -13.77
N LEU A 305 -12.04 0.25 -13.12
CA LEU A 305 -11.97 0.08 -11.67
C LEU A 305 -10.73 0.78 -11.10
N THR A 306 -9.54 0.28 -11.42
CA THR A 306 -8.24 0.87 -11.04
C THR A 306 -7.60 1.65 -12.18
N HIS A 307 -8.12 1.50 -13.40
CA HIS A 307 -7.67 2.19 -14.59
C HIS A 307 -8.80 2.94 -15.27
N LEU A 308 -8.50 4.07 -15.89
CA LEU A 308 -9.42 4.77 -16.79
C LEU A 308 -8.68 5.48 -17.92
N TYR A 309 -9.43 5.77 -18.98
CA TYR A 309 -8.96 6.55 -20.11
C TYR A 309 -9.85 7.77 -20.33
N VAL A 310 -9.24 8.93 -20.51
CA VAL A 310 -9.92 10.14 -20.95
C VAL A 310 -9.36 10.52 -22.31
N ASP A 311 -10.23 10.61 -23.32
CA ASP A 311 -9.79 11.02 -24.65
C ASP A 311 -9.61 12.55 -24.77
N GLY A 312 -8.99 13.00 -25.87
CA GLY A 312 -8.73 14.43 -26.10
C GLY A 312 -9.97 15.32 -26.10
N SER A 313 -11.16 14.75 -26.29
CA SER A 313 -12.44 15.46 -26.30
C SER A 313 -13.27 15.30 -25.02
N GLY A 314 -12.71 14.64 -24.01
CA GLY A 314 -13.28 14.52 -22.68
C GLY A 314 -14.15 13.30 -22.48
N GLU A 315 -14.26 12.38 -23.44
CA GLU A 315 -14.98 11.12 -23.24
C GLU A 315 -14.21 10.22 -22.28
N VAL A 316 -14.90 9.70 -21.26
CA VAL A 316 -14.30 8.85 -20.21
C VAL A 316 -14.67 7.40 -20.45
N SER A 317 -13.66 6.56 -20.69
CA SER A 317 -13.78 5.13 -20.97
C SER A 317 -13.05 4.28 -19.93
N PRO A 318 -13.41 2.99 -19.78
CA PRO A 318 -12.72 2.07 -18.85
C PRO A 318 -11.22 1.90 -19.15
N CYS A 319 -10.84 1.96 -20.42
CA CYS A 319 -9.46 1.82 -20.92
C CYS A 319 -9.40 2.35 -22.36
N ASN A 320 -8.21 2.73 -22.85
CA ASN A 320 -8.01 3.23 -24.22
C ASN A 320 -8.38 2.21 -25.30
N PHE A 321 -8.35 0.91 -24.97
CA PHE A 321 -8.77 -0.17 -25.86
C PHE A 321 -10.28 -0.48 -25.85
N VAL A 322 -11.06 0.25 -25.05
CA VAL A 322 -12.48 -0.03 -24.81
C VAL A 322 -13.26 1.26 -25.08
N PRO A 323 -13.56 1.59 -26.35
CA PRO A 323 -14.16 2.87 -26.73
C PRO A 323 -15.68 2.89 -26.44
N ILE A 324 -16.03 2.76 -25.16
CA ILE A 324 -17.37 2.96 -24.63
C ILE A 324 -17.27 4.10 -23.62
N SER A 325 -18.16 5.09 -23.71
CA SER A 325 -18.12 6.26 -22.83
C SER A 325 -19.08 6.08 -21.67
N PHE A 326 -18.69 6.54 -20.48
CA PHE A 326 -19.57 6.67 -19.32
C PHE A 326 -19.98 8.12 -19.06
N GLY A 327 -19.51 9.04 -19.88
CA GLY A 327 -19.83 10.46 -19.83
C GLY A 327 -18.67 11.32 -20.33
N ASN A 328 -18.95 12.60 -20.50
CA ASN A 328 -17.98 13.57 -21.01
C ASN A 328 -17.64 14.61 -19.94
N LEU A 329 -16.35 14.83 -19.68
CA LEU A 329 -15.84 15.76 -18.66
C LEU A 329 -16.33 17.21 -18.81
N LEU A 330 -16.75 17.60 -20.02
CA LEU A 330 -17.27 18.94 -20.32
C LEU A 330 -18.76 19.07 -20.04
N LYS A 331 -19.47 17.98 -19.76
CA LYS A 331 -20.93 17.93 -19.64
C LYS A 331 -21.41 17.33 -18.33
N THR A 332 -20.63 16.44 -17.74
CA THR A 332 -21.04 15.64 -16.58
C THR A 332 -19.95 15.73 -15.51
N PRO A 333 -20.31 15.96 -14.23
CA PRO A 333 -19.36 15.88 -13.12
C PRO A 333 -18.59 14.56 -13.16
N PHE A 334 -17.29 14.61 -12.88
CA PHE A 334 -16.44 13.42 -13.02
C PHE A 334 -16.85 12.30 -12.04
N GLU A 335 -17.30 12.66 -10.84
CA GLU A 335 -17.82 11.71 -9.85
C GLU A 335 -19.03 10.91 -10.36
N ASP A 336 -19.95 11.55 -11.08
CA ASP A 336 -21.14 10.89 -11.64
C ASP A 336 -20.75 9.90 -12.75
N ILE A 337 -19.76 10.27 -13.57
CA ILE A 337 -19.20 9.40 -14.60
C ILE A 337 -18.60 8.14 -13.95
N LEU A 338 -17.84 8.31 -12.86
CA LEU A 338 -17.23 7.20 -12.13
C LEU A 338 -18.28 6.34 -11.42
N ALA A 339 -19.31 6.94 -10.84
CA ALA A 339 -20.42 6.23 -10.23
C ALA A 339 -21.17 5.37 -11.26
N ARG A 340 -21.42 5.92 -12.46
CA ARG A 340 -21.99 5.21 -13.60
C ARG A 340 -21.14 4.01 -13.99
N MET A 341 -19.85 4.24 -14.22
CA MET A 341 -18.88 3.19 -14.57
C MET A 341 -18.79 2.10 -13.48
N GLY A 342 -18.81 2.50 -12.21
CA GLY A 342 -18.73 1.60 -11.05
C GLY A 342 -19.90 0.63 -10.91
N ARG A 343 -21.03 0.86 -11.60
CA ARG A 343 -22.13 -0.11 -11.66
C ARG A 343 -21.75 -1.40 -12.39
N HIS A 344 -20.82 -1.33 -13.35
CA HIS A 344 -20.44 -2.45 -14.23
C HIS A 344 -19.03 -2.99 -13.96
N PHE A 345 -18.14 -2.15 -13.42
CA PHE A 345 -16.74 -2.48 -13.13
C PHE A 345 -16.50 -2.49 -11.62
N LYS A 346 -17.05 -3.50 -10.93
CA LYS A 346 -16.97 -3.63 -9.47
C LYS A 346 -15.73 -4.37 -8.99
N ASN A 347 -15.30 -5.37 -9.76
CA ASN A 347 -14.22 -6.27 -9.43
C ASN A 347 -13.19 -6.33 -10.57
N PRO A 348 -11.89 -6.55 -10.25
CA PRO A 348 -10.84 -6.73 -11.24
C PRO A 348 -11.09 -8.01 -12.05
N ARG A 349 -10.85 -7.95 -13.36
CA ARG A 349 -11.24 -9.02 -14.30
C ARG A 349 -10.07 -9.96 -14.58
N PRO A 350 -10.31 -11.27 -14.82
CA PRO A 350 -9.25 -12.24 -15.07
C PRO A 350 -8.63 -12.13 -16.48
N SER A 351 -9.21 -11.29 -17.35
CA SER A 351 -8.75 -11.09 -18.72
C SER A 351 -9.12 -9.69 -19.23
N CYS A 352 -8.46 -9.26 -20.30
CA CYS A 352 -8.70 -7.97 -20.95
C CYS A 352 -10.16 -7.82 -21.41
N ILE A 353 -10.84 -6.80 -20.88
CA ILE A 353 -12.24 -6.50 -21.23
C ILE A 353 -12.39 -6.08 -22.70
N GLY A 354 -11.33 -5.52 -23.30
CA GLY A 354 -11.32 -5.17 -24.73
C GLY A 354 -11.49 -6.40 -25.63
N LYS A 355 -10.96 -7.56 -25.22
CA LYS A 355 -11.16 -8.83 -25.93
C LYS A 355 -12.60 -9.36 -25.79
N VAL A 356 -13.28 -9.01 -24.69
CA VAL A 356 -14.67 -9.40 -24.42
C VAL A 356 -15.67 -8.51 -25.18
N LEU A 357 -15.51 -7.19 -25.07
CA LEU A 357 -16.48 -6.24 -25.63
C LEU A 357 -16.17 -5.90 -27.10
N GLY A 358 -14.90 -5.89 -27.50
CA GLY A 358 -14.43 -5.49 -28.82
C GLY A 358 -15.19 -6.13 -29.99
N PRO A 359 -15.39 -7.46 -30.00
CA PRO A 359 -16.14 -8.15 -31.06
C PRO A 359 -17.60 -7.70 -31.24
N HIS A 360 -18.17 -7.01 -30.26
CA HIS A 360 -19.57 -6.57 -30.24
C HIS A 360 -19.72 -5.06 -30.47
N LEU A 361 -18.62 -4.32 -30.62
CA LEU A 361 -18.66 -2.90 -30.91
C LEU A 361 -18.99 -2.64 -32.39
N PRO A 362 -19.80 -1.60 -32.69
CA PRO A 362 -20.09 -1.23 -34.08
C PRO A 362 -18.83 -0.72 -34.80
N GLU A 363 -18.82 -0.80 -36.13
CA GLU A 363 -17.70 -0.34 -36.95
C GLU A 363 -17.48 1.17 -36.93
N LYS A 364 -18.52 1.95 -36.64
CA LYS A 364 -18.51 3.43 -36.62
C LYS A 364 -19.29 3.96 -35.42
N GLY A 365 -19.08 5.24 -35.11
CA GLY A 365 -19.79 5.92 -34.02
C GLY A 365 -19.20 5.62 -32.64
N LEU A 366 -17.89 5.42 -32.57
CA LEU A 366 -17.16 5.19 -31.32
C LEU A 366 -16.48 6.50 -30.84
N PRO A 367 -16.40 6.74 -29.51
CA PRO A 367 -16.88 5.86 -28.46
C PRO A 367 -18.41 5.79 -28.36
N LEU A 368 -18.94 4.66 -27.89
CA LEU A 368 -20.39 4.50 -27.67
C LEU A 368 -20.90 5.54 -26.65
N PRO A 369 -22.12 6.08 -26.83
CA PRO A 369 -22.71 6.98 -25.85
C PRO A 369 -23.01 6.23 -24.54
N PRO A 370 -23.21 6.96 -23.43
CA PRO A 370 -23.34 6.35 -22.11
C PRO A 370 -24.44 5.28 -21.97
N ASP A 371 -25.64 5.52 -22.50
CA ASP A 371 -26.76 4.56 -22.36
C ASP A 371 -26.48 3.26 -23.13
N ALA A 372 -25.90 3.37 -24.33
CA ALA A 372 -25.48 2.21 -25.13
C ALA A 372 -24.32 1.45 -24.48
N SER A 373 -23.43 2.17 -23.80
CA SER A 373 -22.29 1.59 -23.09
C SER A 373 -22.74 0.75 -21.89
N GLU A 374 -23.69 1.25 -21.09
CA GLU A 374 -24.28 0.48 -19.99
C GLU A 374 -25.03 -0.75 -20.51
N ALA A 375 -25.90 -0.59 -21.52
CA ALA A 375 -26.64 -1.70 -22.10
C ALA A 375 -25.71 -2.81 -22.65
N LEU A 376 -24.60 -2.43 -23.29
CA LEU A 376 -23.59 -3.38 -23.75
C LEU A 376 -22.94 -4.11 -22.58
N CYS A 377 -22.59 -3.37 -21.51
CA CYS A 377 -21.97 -3.95 -20.32
C CYS A 377 -22.91 -4.91 -19.59
N GLU A 378 -24.18 -4.54 -19.40
CA GLU A 378 -25.19 -5.40 -18.76
C GLU A 378 -25.44 -6.70 -19.52
N LYS A 379 -25.39 -6.62 -20.85
CA LYS A 379 -25.63 -7.77 -21.72
C LYS A 379 -24.44 -8.74 -21.76
N LEU A 380 -23.21 -8.23 -21.78
CA LEU A 380 -22.03 -9.03 -22.12
C LEU A 380 -21.07 -9.28 -20.97
N LEU A 381 -21.07 -8.43 -19.94
CA LEU A 381 -20.16 -8.62 -18.83
C LEU A 381 -20.76 -9.58 -17.81
N PRO A 382 -20.05 -10.65 -17.44
CA PRO A 382 -20.56 -11.56 -16.43
C PRO A 382 -20.62 -10.84 -15.08
N LYS A 383 -21.72 -11.07 -14.34
CA LYS A 383 -21.93 -10.53 -12.99
C LYS A 383 -20.96 -11.15 -11.98
N GLU A 384 -20.64 -12.42 -12.15
CA GLU A 384 -19.70 -13.18 -11.34
C GLU A 384 -18.59 -13.75 -12.23
N HIS A 385 -17.34 -13.68 -11.76
CA HIS A 385 -16.18 -14.21 -12.46
C HIS A 385 -15.05 -14.47 -11.46
N PRO A 386 -14.04 -15.30 -11.84
CA PRO A 386 -12.83 -15.45 -11.04
C PRO A 386 -12.16 -14.11 -10.75
N ILE A 387 -11.59 -13.98 -9.56
CA ILE A 387 -10.82 -12.81 -9.13
C ILE A 387 -9.32 -13.11 -9.33
N PRO A 388 -8.53 -12.17 -9.89
CA PRO A 388 -7.09 -12.35 -10.07
C PRO A 388 -6.35 -12.68 -8.77
N ARG A 389 -5.23 -13.39 -8.90
CA ARG A 389 -4.47 -13.96 -7.79
C ARG A 389 -4.12 -12.94 -6.71
N PHE A 390 -3.66 -11.74 -7.08
CA PHE A 390 -3.36 -10.68 -6.10
C PHE A 390 -4.54 -10.37 -5.19
N PHE A 391 -5.72 -10.13 -5.78
CA PHE A 391 -6.91 -9.72 -5.06
C PHE A 391 -7.52 -10.84 -4.22
N ARG A 392 -7.42 -12.10 -4.68
CA ARG A 392 -7.77 -13.28 -3.89
C ARG A 392 -6.86 -13.43 -2.67
N ILE A 393 -5.53 -13.38 -2.87
CA ILE A 393 -4.55 -13.45 -1.77
C ILE A 393 -4.80 -12.34 -0.75
N ARG A 394 -5.09 -11.13 -1.20
CA ARG A 394 -5.41 -10.01 -0.32
C ARG A 394 -6.72 -10.23 0.44
N ALA A 395 -7.76 -10.75 -0.20
CA ALA A 395 -9.03 -11.04 0.46
C ALA A 395 -8.92 -12.17 1.50
N GLU A 396 -7.97 -13.09 1.33
CA GLU A 396 -7.63 -14.16 2.29
C GLU A 396 -6.60 -13.73 3.36
N ALA A 397 -6.06 -12.52 3.25
CA ALA A 397 -5.05 -11.96 4.15
C ALA A 397 -5.73 -11.17 5.29
N VAL A 398 -6.69 -11.78 5.97
CA VAL A 398 -7.52 -11.17 7.03
C VAL A 398 -7.18 -11.69 8.43
N ASP A 399 -6.39 -12.76 8.52
CA ASP A 399 -6.01 -13.38 9.79
C ASP A 399 -4.91 -12.53 10.45
N GLU A 400 -5.33 -11.50 11.19
CA GLU A 400 -4.48 -10.82 12.17
C GLU A 400 -4.46 -11.65 13.45
N ALA A 401 -3.29 -11.87 14.04
CA ALA A 401 -3.17 -12.54 15.35
C ALA A 401 -4.09 -11.84 16.36
N GLY A 402 -5.12 -12.55 16.82
CA GLY A 402 -6.20 -11.97 17.61
C GLY A 402 -5.91 -11.99 19.11
N SER A 403 -6.93 -11.61 19.89
CA SER A 403 -6.91 -11.67 21.35
C SER A 403 -6.68 -13.08 21.91
N ARG A 404 -6.97 -14.13 21.13
CA ARG A 404 -6.81 -15.54 21.53
C ARG A 404 -5.36 -16.01 21.50
N GLU A 405 -4.63 -15.78 20.41
CA GLU A 405 -3.21 -16.14 20.29
C GLU A 405 -2.36 -15.30 21.25
N LEU A 406 -2.74 -14.04 21.46
CA LEU A 406 -2.18 -13.17 22.50
C LEU A 406 -2.43 -13.72 23.90
N LYS A 407 -3.67 -14.15 24.20
CA LYS A 407 -4.00 -14.79 25.49
C LYS A 407 -3.16 -16.05 25.71
N GLU A 408 -3.05 -16.93 24.72
CA GLU A 408 -2.23 -18.15 24.81
C GLU A 408 -0.74 -17.84 25.02
N ALA A 409 -0.21 -16.79 24.37
CA ALA A 409 1.15 -16.31 24.60
C ALA A 409 1.36 -15.76 26.03
N TYR A 410 0.39 -15.00 26.56
CA TYR A 410 0.46 -14.41 27.90
C TYR A 410 0.30 -15.45 29.02
N ASP A 411 -0.63 -16.40 28.87
CA ASP A 411 -0.85 -17.48 29.85
C ASP A 411 0.42 -18.36 30.00
N ALA A 412 1.25 -18.46 28.95
CA ALA A 412 2.50 -19.23 28.98
C ALA A 412 3.67 -18.56 29.75
N ILE A 413 3.63 -17.26 30.04
CA ILE A 413 4.77 -16.47 30.56
C ILE A 413 4.59 -16.05 32.04
N HIS A 414 3.42 -16.33 32.62
CA HIS A 414 2.94 -15.87 33.93
C HIS A 414 3.93 -16.01 35.12
N SER A 415 4.80 -17.03 35.15
CA SER A 415 5.68 -17.27 36.32
C SER A 415 6.84 -16.28 36.46
N ASP A 416 7.26 -15.62 35.38
CA ASP A 416 8.49 -14.81 35.31
C ASP A 416 8.21 -13.30 35.13
N TYR A 417 6.96 -12.91 34.83
CA TYR A 417 6.59 -11.54 34.47
C TYR A 417 7.01 -10.50 35.52
N ASP A 418 6.82 -10.82 36.80
CA ASP A 418 7.16 -9.92 37.91
C ASP A 418 8.67 -9.71 38.11
N ALA A 419 9.46 -10.77 37.94
CA ALA A 419 10.90 -10.72 38.16
C ALA A 419 11.65 -10.00 37.03
N TYR A 420 11.11 -10.06 35.81
CA TYR A 420 11.78 -9.55 34.61
C TYR A 420 11.21 -8.23 34.07
N TRP A 421 9.89 -8.00 34.13
CA TRP A 421 9.27 -6.79 33.55
C TRP A 421 9.28 -5.60 34.51
N LEU A 422 8.91 -5.82 35.78
CA LEU A 422 8.69 -4.74 36.75
C LEU A 422 9.98 -4.03 37.19
N CYS A 423 11.16 -4.63 36.99
CA CYS A 423 12.45 -4.04 37.38
C CYS A 423 12.73 -2.69 36.69
N ALA A 424 12.25 -2.50 35.46
CA ALA A 424 12.33 -1.24 34.72
C ALA A 424 10.95 -0.66 34.37
N ALA A 425 9.94 -1.51 34.11
CA ALA A 425 8.59 -1.05 33.75
C ALA A 425 7.72 -0.63 34.95
N GLY A 426 8.15 -0.90 36.19
CA GLY A 426 7.45 -0.48 37.41
C GLY A 426 7.55 1.02 37.69
N LYS A 427 8.73 1.63 37.44
CA LYS A 427 8.98 3.05 37.70
C LYS A 427 8.02 3.99 36.92
N PRO A 428 7.76 3.78 35.62
CA PRO A 428 6.75 4.55 34.90
C PRO A 428 5.33 4.45 35.49
N ILE A 429 4.94 3.30 36.05
CA ILE A 429 3.64 3.11 36.71
C ILE A 429 3.57 3.94 37.99
N GLU A 430 4.64 3.94 38.79
CA GLU A 430 4.75 4.75 40.01
C GLU A 430 4.68 6.24 39.70
N ASP A 431 5.38 6.69 38.67
CA ASP A 431 5.40 8.08 38.24
C ASP A 431 4.01 8.54 37.75
N LEU A 432 3.29 7.67 37.01
CA LEU A 432 1.90 7.91 36.63
C LEU A 432 0.98 8.01 37.85
N ALA A 433 1.09 7.06 38.79
CA ALA A 433 0.28 7.05 40.02
C ALA A 433 0.58 8.25 40.95
N ALA A 434 1.82 8.74 40.96
CA ALA A 434 2.24 9.91 41.74
C ALA A 434 1.70 11.24 41.20
N LYS A 435 1.38 11.31 39.90
CA LYS A 435 0.73 12.48 39.27
C LYS A 435 -0.76 12.58 39.60
N LEU A 436 -1.37 11.53 40.12
CA LEU A 436 -2.78 11.54 40.52
C LEU A 436 -2.97 12.16 41.91
N SER A 437 -3.95 13.06 42.02
CA SER A 437 -4.41 13.58 43.31
C SER A 437 -5.38 12.60 43.97
N TRP A 438 -4.99 11.94 45.06
CA TRP A 438 -5.81 10.90 45.71
C TRP A 438 -6.67 11.48 46.83
N LYS A 439 -7.97 11.18 46.82
CA LYS A 439 -8.88 11.51 47.94
C LYS A 439 -8.99 10.37 48.96
N GLY A 440 -8.86 9.14 48.48
CA GLY A 440 -8.86 7.93 49.30
C GLY A 440 -10.25 7.30 49.50
N ASP A 441 -11.34 7.95 49.12
CA ASP A 441 -12.71 7.44 49.16
C ASP A 441 -13.27 7.15 47.74
N GLU A 442 -12.37 6.89 46.79
CA GLU A 442 -12.67 6.84 45.36
C GLU A 442 -13.02 5.42 44.89
N ASP A 443 -13.95 5.32 43.95
CA ASP A 443 -14.22 4.09 43.20
C ASP A 443 -13.32 4.00 41.97
N VAL A 444 -12.48 2.99 41.91
CA VAL A 444 -11.47 2.82 40.86
C VAL A 444 -11.75 1.56 40.03
N PHE A 445 -11.64 1.70 38.72
CA PHE A 445 -11.56 0.57 37.78
C PHE A 445 -10.14 0.44 37.24
N GLU A 446 -9.56 -0.75 37.31
CA GLU A 446 -8.26 -1.05 36.72
C GLU A 446 -8.43 -2.03 35.55
N ALA A 447 -8.08 -1.57 34.35
CA ALA A 447 -8.10 -2.37 33.12
C ALA A 447 -6.76 -3.09 32.94
N GLY A 448 -6.78 -4.43 32.97
CA GLY A 448 -5.61 -5.29 32.81
C GLY A 448 -4.67 -5.23 34.00
N CYS A 449 -5.12 -5.71 35.16
CA CYS A 449 -4.33 -5.61 36.40
C CYS A 449 -3.09 -6.51 36.44
N GLY A 450 -3.00 -7.52 35.55
CA GLY A 450 -1.91 -8.48 35.50
C GLY A 450 -1.68 -9.14 36.86
N THR A 451 -0.42 -9.19 37.29
CA THR A 451 0.01 -9.72 38.59
C THR A 451 -0.29 -8.79 39.77
N GLY A 452 -1.01 -7.68 39.57
CA GLY A 452 -1.49 -6.79 40.62
C GLY A 452 -0.50 -5.74 41.13
N TYR A 453 0.50 -5.35 40.32
CA TYR A 453 1.48 -4.33 40.73
C TYR A 453 0.82 -2.97 40.95
N ALA A 454 0.18 -2.44 39.90
CA ALA A 454 -0.57 -1.19 39.96
C ALA A 454 -1.76 -1.30 40.95
N THR A 455 -2.47 -2.44 40.96
CA THR A 455 -3.49 -2.74 41.97
C THR A 455 -3.00 -2.51 43.40
N SER A 456 -1.80 -2.99 43.74
CA SER A 456 -1.23 -2.83 45.08
C SER A 456 -0.86 -1.37 45.40
N LEU A 457 -0.38 -0.62 44.41
CA LEU A 457 -0.08 0.80 44.56
C LEU A 457 -1.35 1.62 44.79
N ILE A 458 -2.41 1.33 44.01
CA ILE A 458 -3.71 2.01 44.12
C ILE A 458 -4.39 1.66 45.44
N ALA A 459 -4.44 0.38 45.81
CA ALA A 459 -5.09 -0.07 47.05
C ALA A 459 -4.48 0.58 48.30
N ARG A 460 -3.18 0.90 48.30
CA ARG A 460 -2.50 1.62 49.40
C ARG A 460 -2.90 3.10 49.50
N ARG A 461 -3.48 3.67 48.45
CA ARG A 461 -3.97 5.07 48.42
C ARG A 461 -5.43 5.17 48.85
N LEU A 462 -6.16 4.06 48.86
CA LEU A 462 -7.57 4.00 49.22
C LEU A 462 -7.76 3.69 50.71
N THR A 463 -8.78 4.31 51.29
CA THR A 463 -9.29 4.09 52.65
C THR A 463 -10.50 3.17 52.62
N ALA A 464 -11.08 2.84 53.78
CA ALA A 464 -12.30 2.03 53.86
C ALA A 464 -13.51 2.61 53.10
N GLY A 465 -13.50 3.91 52.77
CA GLY A 465 -14.54 4.55 51.97
C GLY A 465 -14.41 4.38 50.46
N GLY A 466 -13.24 3.94 49.94
CA GLY A 466 -13.02 3.74 48.51
C GLY A 466 -13.22 2.28 48.08
N SER A 467 -13.19 2.02 46.77
CA SER A 467 -13.24 0.65 46.25
C SER A 467 -12.41 0.48 44.97
N LEU A 468 -11.94 -0.74 44.71
CA LEU A 468 -11.16 -1.05 43.50
C LEU A 468 -11.71 -2.30 42.83
N LEU A 469 -12.10 -2.18 41.56
CA LEU A 469 -12.41 -3.30 40.66
C LEU A 469 -11.26 -3.50 39.67
N ALA A 470 -10.50 -4.58 39.87
CA ALA A 470 -9.36 -4.95 39.03
C ALA A 470 -9.75 -6.08 38.07
N ALA A 471 -9.65 -5.80 36.77
CA ALA A 471 -10.04 -6.74 35.71
C ALA A 471 -8.82 -7.28 34.96
N ASP A 472 -8.83 -8.57 34.66
CA ASP A 472 -7.85 -9.20 33.77
C ASP A 472 -8.48 -10.38 33.02
N LEU A 473 -7.98 -10.67 31.82
CA LEU A 473 -8.45 -11.78 31.00
C LEU A 473 -7.95 -13.14 31.53
N SER A 474 -6.76 -13.14 32.16
CA SER A 474 -6.08 -14.35 32.64
C SER A 474 -6.41 -14.65 34.10
N GLY A 475 -6.98 -15.84 34.34
CA GLY A 475 -7.29 -16.32 35.70
C GLY A 475 -6.03 -16.55 36.55
N GLU A 476 -4.92 -16.93 35.92
CA GLU A 476 -3.63 -17.13 36.60
C GLU A 476 -3.05 -15.79 37.09
N MET A 477 -3.06 -14.75 36.25
CA MET A 477 -2.64 -13.39 36.64
C MET A 477 -3.44 -12.88 37.85
N LEU A 478 -4.76 -13.10 37.86
CA LEU A 478 -5.62 -12.76 39.00
C LEU A 478 -5.26 -13.55 40.27
N SER A 479 -4.82 -14.81 40.13
CA SER A 479 -4.33 -15.62 41.25
C SER A 479 -3.08 -15.01 41.87
N LEU A 480 -2.11 -14.55 41.05
CA LEU A 480 -0.93 -13.83 41.54
C LEU A 480 -1.28 -12.48 42.15
N ALA A 481 -2.18 -11.71 41.52
CA ALA A 481 -2.62 -10.42 42.04
C ALA A 481 -3.22 -10.55 43.45
N ARG A 482 -4.04 -11.58 43.67
CA ARG A 482 -4.59 -11.91 45.00
C ARG A 482 -3.50 -12.27 46.01
N LYS A 483 -2.49 -13.06 45.61
CA LYS A 483 -1.34 -13.40 46.47
C LYS A 483 -0.50 -12.17 46.83
N ARG A 484 -0.26 -11.27 45.88
CA ARG A 484 0.47 -10.01 46.10
C ARG A 484 -0.25 -9.09 47.08
N LEU A 485 -1.58 -9.07 47.06
CA LEU A 485 -2.43 -8.34 48.00
C LEU A 485 -2.66 -9.06 49.35
N SER A 486 -1.74 -9.95 49.76
CA SER A 486 -1.82 -10.74 50.99
C SER A 486 -1.86 -9.93 52.29
N ALA A 487 -1.43 -8.66 52.28
CA ALA A 487 -1.71 -7.72 53.35
C ALA A 487 -3.09 -7.08 53.12
N GLN A 488 -4.02 -7.22 54.08
CA GLN A 488 -5.38 -6.67 53.96
C GLN A 488 -5.33 -5.15 53.66
N PRO A 489 -5.74 -4.69 52.47
CA PRO A 489 -5.87 -3.27 52.20
C PRO A 489 -7.02 -2.69 53.02
N ALA A 490 -6.96 -1.38 53.33
CA ALA A 490 -8.04 -0.70 54.04
C ALA A 490 -9.34 -0.64 53.20
N ALA A 491 -9.23 -0.67 51.87
CA ALA A 491 -10.34 -0.61 50.91
C ALA A 491 -10.71 -1.99 50.34
N PRO A 492 -11.99 -2.25 50.03
CA PRO A 492 -12.42 -3.45 49.30
C PRO A 492 -11.85 -3.51 47.87
N VAL A 493 -11.03 -4.53 47.60
CA VAL A 493 -10.53 -4.86 46.25
C VAL A 493 -11.28 -6.07 45.71
N ARG A 494 -11.91 -5.94 44.53
CA ARG A 494 -12.60 -7.01 43.80
C ARG A 494 -11.85 -7.33 42.52
N PHE A 495 -11.70 -8.61 42.23
CA PHE A 495 -11.10 -9.11 41.00
C PHE A 495 -12.15 -9.68 40.07
N ALA A 496 -12.16 -9.26 38.81
CA ALA A 496 -13.05 -9.77 37.78
C ALA A 496 -12.25 -10.39 36.62
N GLN A 497 -12.58 -11.64 36.27
CA GLN A 497 -12.03 -12.27 35.09
C GLN A 497 -12.89 -11.93 33.87
N GLY A 498 -12.31 -11.33 32.84
CA GLY A 498 -13.03 -10.98 31.62
C GLY A 498 -12.32 -9.93 30.78
N ASP A 499 -12.91 -9.60 29.64
CA ASP A 499 -12.42 -8.52 28.78
C ASP A 499 -12.62 -7.17 29.50
N ALA A 500 -11.54 -6.40 29.65
CA ALA A 500 -11.58 -5.16 30.41
C ALA A 500 -12.43 -4.07 29.74
N LEU A 501 -12.56 -4.07 28.41
CA LEU A 501 -13.41 -3.13 27.67
C LEU A 501 -14.89 -3.47 27.89
N GLU A 502 -15.26 -4.75 27.83
CA GLU A 502 -16.63 -5.21 28.12
C GLU A 502 -17.01 -4.94 29.59
N LEU A 503 -16.13 -5.31 30.52
CA LEU A 503 -16.35 -5.07 31.95
C LEU A 503 -16.46 -3.57 32.27
N LEU A 504 -15.62 -2.72 31.69
CA LEU A 504 -15.72 -1.26 31.86
C LEU A 504 -17.00 -0.71 31.23
N ALA A 505 -17.45 -1.29 30.13
CA ALA A 505 -18.67 -0.89 29.46
C ALA A 505 -19.93 -1.19 30.31
N GLU A 506 -19.91 -2.28 31.07
CA GLU A 506 -21.03 -2.74 31.89
C GLU A 506 -20.97 -2.28 33.35
N SER A 507 -19.83 -1.71 33.76
CA SER A 507 -19.57 -1.28 35.15
C SER A 507 -19.52 0.24 35.29
N GLY A 508 -19.76 0.72 36.51
CA GLY A 508 -19.65 2.13 36.89
C GLY A 508 -20.85 2.63 37.70
N PRO A 509 -20.84 3.91 38.08
CA PRO A 509 -19.84 4.93 37.73
C PRO A 509 -18.58 4.88 38.62
N PHE A 510 -17.43 5.32 38.09
CA PHE A 510 -16.12 5.36 38.77
C PHE A 510 -15.55 6.78 38.88
N ASP A 511 -14.71 7.03 39.88
CA ASP A 511 -13.92 8.27 40.02
C ASP A 511 -12.61 8.22 39.24
N LEU A 512 -12.06 7.02 39.04
CA LEU A 512 -10.81 6.79 38.31
C LEU A 512 -10.89 5.52 37.46
N VAL A 513 -10.52 5.63 36.19
CA VAL A 513 -10.17 4.49 35.33
C VAL A 513 -8.66 4.49 35.16
N PHE A 514 -8.01 3.39 35.55
CA PHE A 514 -6.56 3.22 35.50
C PHE A 514 -6.20 2.06 34.57
N SER A 515 -5.11 2.18 33.81
CA SER A 515 -4.59 1.09 33.00
C SER A 515 -3.08 1.17 32.82
N SER A 516 -2.37 0.04 32.93
CA SER A 516 -0.93 -0.02 32.70
C SER A 516 -0.56 -1.11 31.73
N TRP A 517 0.14 -0.75 30.65
CA TRP A 517 0.75 -1.64 29.66
C TRP A 517 -0.21 -2.54 28.84
N VAL A 518 -1.52 -2.53 29.12
CA VAL A 518 -2.50 -3.37 28.42
C VAL A 518 -3.21 -2.69 27.25
N LEU A 519 -3.32 -1.35 27.21
CA LEU A 519 -4.10 -0.65 26.18
C LEU A 519 -3.58 -0.81 24.74
N GLY A 520 -2.38 -1.36 24.56
CA GLY A 520 -1.89 -1.70 23.23
C GLY A 520 -2.54 -2.95 22.62
N TYR A 521 -3.27 -3.70 23.45
CA TYR A 521 -3.98 -4.94 23.11
C TYR A 521 -5.50 -4.77 23.15
N ILE A 522 -5.99 -3.59 23.58
CA ILE A 522 -7.40 -3.23 23.61
C ILE A 522 -7.58 -2.05 22.64
N PRO A 523 -8.53 -2.10 21.70
CA PRO A 523 -8.75 -0.99 20.78
C PRO A 523 -8.95 0.34 21.52
N ILE A 524 -8.04 1.29 21.30
CA ILE A 524 -7.93 2.50 22.16
C ILE A 524 -9.15 3.42 22.03
N ALA A 525 -9.71 3.54 20.82
CA ALA A 525 -10.85 4.41 20.55
C ALA A 525 -12.16 3.89 21.21
N PRO A 526 -12.53 2.61 21.08
CA PRO A 526 -13.60 2.02 21.91
C PRO A 526 -13.36 2.15 23.41
N PHE A 527 -12.13 1.93 23.87
CA PHE A 527 -11.79 2.04 25.29
C PHE A 527 -12.01 3.44 25.85
N PHE A 528 -11.56 4.49 25.17
CA PHE A 528 -11.79 5.87 25.62
C PHE A 528 -13.28 6.24 25.66
N LYS A 529 -14.10 5.74 24.74
CA LYS A 529 -15.55 5.92 24.77
C LYS A 529 -16.18 5.22 25.98
N ALA A 530 -15.77 3.98 26.26
CA ALA A 530 -16.22 3.26 27.44
C ALA A 530 -15.81 3.96 28.74
N ALA A 531 -14.55 4.39 28.84
CA ALA A 531 -14.03 5.15 29.99
C ALA A 531 -14.82 6.45 30.21
N LYS A 532 -15.08 7.24 29.16
CA LYS A 532 -15.88 8.47 29.29
C LYS A 532 -17.28 8.20 29.84
N ARG A 533 -17.91 7.09 29.44
CA ARG A 533 -19.25 6.71 29.91
C ARG A 533 -19.23 6.24 31.37
N ALA A 534 -18.21 5.48 31.75
CA ALA A 534 -18.09 4.89 33.08
C ALA A 534 -17.59 5.89 34.14
N LEU A 535 -16.96 6.99 33.74
CA LEU A 535 -16.48 8.02 34.67
C LEU A 535 -17.59 8.96 35.14
N ARG A 536 -17.59 9.27 36.44
CA ARG A 536 -18.37 10.37 37.03
C ARG A 536 -17.95 11.72 36.41
N PRO A 537 -18.80 12.76 36.48
CA PRO A 537 -18.38 14.12 36.16
C PRO A 537 -17.13 14.51 36.97
N GLY A 538 -16.08 14.97 36.29
CA GLY A 538 -14.78 15.26 36.92
C GLY A 538 -13.93 14.01 37.25
N GLY A 539 -14.41 12.81 36.95
CA GLY A 539 -13.66 11.56 37.07
C GLY A 539 -12.46 11.53 36.13
N ARG A 540 -11.46 10.71 36.47
CA ARG A 540 -10.13 10.75 35.85
C ARG A 540 -9.81 9.49 35.07
N LEU A 541 -9.07 9.64 33.99
CA LEU A 541 -8.48 8.56 33.22
C LEU A 541 -6.97 8.65 33.31
N ALA A 542 -6.31 7.58 33.75
CA ALA A 542 -4.86 7.51 33.85
C ALA A 542 -4.36 6.24 33.17
N PHE A 543 -3.44 6.36 32.22
CA PHE A 543 -2.87 5.17 31.59
C PHE A 543 -1.44 5.35 31.11
N ILE A 544 -0.77 4.21 30.93
CA ILE A 544 0.49 4.06 30.20
C ILE A 544 0.35 2.94 29.17
N VAL A 545 0.81 3.20 27.94
CA VAL A 545 0.71 2.28 26.80
C VAL A 545 2.00 2.31 25.99
N HIS A 546 2.38 1.18 25.40
CA HIS A 546 3.49 1.14 24.44
C HIS A 546 3.27 2.13 23.29
N ARG A 547 4.33 2.83 22.89
CA ARG A 547 4.32 3.66 21.69
C ARG A 547 4.40 2.77 20.45
N GLU A 548 3.88 3.26 19.32
CA GLU A 548 4.00 2.60 18.02
C GLU A 548 5.42 2.05 17.78
N ASN A 549 5.50 0.81 17.30
CA ASN A 549 6.72 0.05 17.03
C ASN A 549 7.60 -0.27 18.24
N SER A 550 7.21 0.00 19.49
CA SER A 550 8.04 -0.35 20.65
C SER A 550 8.09 -1.87 20.93
N PRO A 551 9.28 -2.49 21.14
CA PRO A 551 10.62 -1.91 21.02
C PRO A 551 11.10 -1.83 19.56
N ALA A 552 11.48 -0.62 19.12
CA ALA A 552 11.61 -0.27 17.70
C ALA A 552 12.65 -1.10 16.94
N ARG A 553 13.83 -1.32 17.55
CA ARG A 553 14.91 -2.07 16.91
C ARG A 553 14.51 -3.52 16.72
N GLU A 554 14.11 -4.19 17.79
CA GLU A 554 13.83 -5.62 17.81
C GLU A 554 12.62 -5.97 16.94
N LEU A 555 11.53 -5.18 17.03
CA LEU A 555 10.38 -5.38 16.14
C LEU A 555 10.76 -5.10 14.68
N GLY A 556 11.58 -4.08 14.42
CA GLY A 556 12.15 -3.79 13.10
C GLY A 556 12.92 -4.97 12.51
N LEU A 557 13.72 -5.67 13.31
CA LEU A 557 14.43 -6.88 12.90
C LEU A 557 13.47 -8.02 12.56
N PHE A 558 12.43 -8.25 13.37
CA PHE A 558 11.40 -9.25 13.05
C PHE A 558 10.64 -8.92 11.76
N TYR A 559 10.25 -7.66 11.57
CA TYR A 559 9.63 -7.23 10.31
C TYR A 559 10.56 -7.45 9.13
N SER A 560 11.86 -7.16 9.28
CA SER A 560 12.86 -7.43 8.25
C SER A 560 12.97 -8.93 7.92
N LEU A 561 12.93 -9.82 8.91
CA LEU A 561 12.93 -11.28 8.67
C LEU A 561 11.69 -11.72 7.87
N GLY A 562 10.50 -11.30 8.32
CA GLY A 562 9.25 -11.60 7.62
C GLY A 562 9.19 -10.99 6.22
N ALA A 563 9.79 -9.82 6.02
CA ALA A 563 9.91 -9.17 4.72
C ALA A 563 10.87 -9.89 3.77
N GLN A 564 12.01 -10.36 4.25
CA GLN A 564 13.01 -11.09 3.45
C GLN A 564 12.53 -12.48 3.04
N ASP A 565 11.81 -13.16 3.93
CA ASP A 565 11.19 -14.45 3.63
C ASP A 565 9.74 -14.55 4.14
N PRO A 566 8.77 -13.98 3.42
CA PRO A 566 7.37 -13.99 3.85
C PRO A 566 6.79 -15.40 4.04
N GLY A 567 7.41 -16.41 3.43
CA GLY A 567 7.02 -17.81 3.57
C GLY A 567 7.28 -18.43 4.94
N ILE A 568 8.08 -17.78 5.81
CA ILE A 568 8.30 -18.24 7.19
C ILE A 568 7.16 -17.84 8.14
N MET A 569 6.37 -16.84 7.76
CA MET A 569 5.29 -16.32 8.60
C MET A 569 3.99 -17.07 8.30
N GLU A 570 3.25 -17.41 9.35
CA GLU A 570 1.93 -18.04 9.31
C GLU A 570 0.81 -17.00 9.39
N MET A 571 1.02 -15.94 10.20
CA MET A 571 0.03 -14.89 10.45
C MET A 571 0.70 -13.49 10.50
N LYS A 572 -0.12 -12.44 10.39
CA LYS A 572 0.34 -11.06 10.60
C LYS A 572 0.24 -10.71 12.08
N VAL A 573 1.32 -10.20 12.65
CA VAL A 573 1.32 -9.61 13.99
C VAL A 573 1.12 -8.10 13.85
N ALA A 574 0.02 -7.60 14.39
CA ALA A 574 -0.28 -6.18 14.46
C ALA A 574 -0.60 -5.81 15.91
N PHE A 575 -0.02 -4.71 16.39
CA PHE A 575 -0.34 -4.13 17.70
C PHE A 575 -1.03 -2.79 17.48
N ASP A 576 -1.98 -2.42 18.36
CA ASP A 576 -2.66 -1.12 18.30
C ASP A 576 -1.89 -0.02 19.07
N PHE A 577 -0.56 -0.10 19.09
CA PHE A 577 0.29 0.84 19.83
C PHE A 577 0.19 2.25 19.21
N PRO A 578 -0.28 3.27 19.96
CA PRO A 578 -0.55 4.58 19.39
C PRO A 578 0.70 5.46 19.33
N THR A 579 0.65 6.51 18.50
CA THR A 579 1.49 7.69 18.66
C THR A 579 0.89 8.64 19.69
N LYS A 580 1.69 9.57 20.22
CA LYS A 580 1.23 10.63 21.12
C LYS A 580 0.08 11.45 20.50
N GLU A 581 0.19 11.78 19.21
CA GLU A 581 -0.80 12.55 18.47
C GLU A 581 -2.12 11.78 18.33
N ARG A 582 -2.04 10.46 18.06
CA ARG A 582 -3.22 9.60 18.00
C ARG A 582 -3.95 9.57 19.34
N VAL A 583 -3.22 9.41 20.45
CA VAL A 583 -3.83 9.46 21.80
C VAL A 583 -4.58 10.77 22.01
N ALA A 584 -3.95 11.92 21.70
CA ALA A 584 -4.58 13.23 21.88
C ALA A 584 -5.86 13.39 21.03
N SER A 585 -5.82 12.92 19.77
CA SER A 585 -6.98 12.95 18.86
C SER A 585 -8.13 12.07 19.36
N GLU A 586 -7.85 10.84 19.78
CA GLU A 586 -8.86 9.88 20.23
C GLU A 586 -9.49 10.28 21.56
N LEU A 587 -8.71 10.83 22.51
CA LEU A 587 -9.24 11.38 23.76
C LEU A 587 -10.25 12.50 23.47
N LYS A 588 -9.89 13.42 22.57
CA LYS A 588 -10.77 14.51 22.15
C LYS A 588 -12.04 13.99 21.48
N ALA A 589 -11.91 13.00 20.58
CA ALA A 589 -13.04 12.38 19.90
C ALA A 589 -13.99 11.65 20.87
N ALA A 590 -13.47 11.10 21.96
CA ALA A 590 -14.25 10.48 23.02
C ALA A 590 -14.86 11.49 24.02
N GLY A 591 -14.54 12.79 23.93
CA GLY A 591 -15.03 13.81 24.86
C GLY A 591 -14.31 13.82 26.22
N LEU A 592 -13.07 13.33 26.27
CA LEU A 592 -12.18 13.43 27.42
C LEU A 592 -11.23 14.62 27.27
N VAL A 593 -10.91 15.27 28.39
CA VAL A 593 -9.96 16.38 28.44
C VAL A 593 -8.60 15.84 28.87
N CYS A 594 -7.59 16.00 28.03
CA CYS A 594 -6.21 15.66 28.37
C CYS A 594 -5.63 16.73 29.30
N GLN A 595 -5.17 16.33 30.50
CA GLN A 595 -4.51 17.22 31.45
C GLN A 595 -2.99 17.17 31.28
N GLU A 596 -2.44 15.96 31.20
CA GLU A 596 -1.02 15.72 30.95
C GLU A 596 -0.86 14.56 29.95
N LEU A 597 0.06 14.71 28.99
CA LEU A 597 0.41 13.70 28.01
C LEU A 597 1.91 13.76 27.69
N TRP A 598 2.62 12.68 27.99
CA TRP A 598 4.07 12.62 27.82
C TRP A 598 4.52 11.27 27.27
N GLU A 599 5.78 11.24 26.83
CA GLU A 599 6.46 10.04 26.35
C GLU A 599 7.63 9.72 27.29
N GLY A 600 8.01 8.45 27.31
CA GLY A 600 9.20 7.98 28.03
C GLY A 600 9.63 6.61 27.52
N ALA A 601 10.64 6.03 28.16
CA ALA A 601 11.15 4.71 27.82
C ALA A 601 11.49 3.89 29.07
N ALA A 602 11.15 2.61 29.06
CA ALA A 602 11.67 1.62 30.00
C ALA A 602 12.81 0.85 29.31
N VAL A 603 14.05 1.06 29.77
CA VAL A 603 15.26 0.50 29.14
C VAL A 603 15.76 -0.70 29.94
N PHE A 604 15.89 -1.84 29.27
CA PHE A 604 16.46 -3.07 29.80
C PHE A 604 17.85 -3.30 29.20
N ARG A 605 18.81 -3.78 29.98
CA ARG A 605 20.20 -4.02 29.53
C ARG A 605 20.56 -5.49 29.68
N TYR A 606 21.15 -6.05 28.62
CA TYR A 606 21.52 -7.46 28.55
C TYR A 606 22.96 -7.66 28.09
N PRO A 607 23.65 -8.71 28.57
CA PRO A 607 25.04 -8.97 28.22
C PRO A 607 25.21 -9.71 26.89
N SER A 608 24.13 -10.21 26.26
CA SER A 608 24.20 -10.99 25.03
C SER A 608 22.93 -10.88 24.18
N PRO A 609 23.01 -11.15 22.86
CA PRO A 609 21.84 -11.23 21.99
C PRO A 609 20.83 -12.30 22.42
N GLN A 610 21.33 -13.42 22.95
CA GLN A 610 20.47 -14.50 23.44
C GLN A 610 19.60 -14.03 24.61
N ALA A 611 20.18 -13.27 25.54
CA ALA A 611 19.42 -12.70 26.66
C ALA A 611 18.37 -11.67 26.19
N VAL A 612 18.62 -10.95 25.10
CA VAL A 612 17.61 -10.09 24.45
C VAL A 612 16.49 -10.92 23.84
N LEU A 613 16.81 -11.99 23.10
CA LEU A 613 15.78 -12.86 22.53
C LEU A 613 14.94 -13.51 23.64
N ASP A 614 15.58 -13.96 24.72
CA ASP A 614 14.87 -14.52 25.89
C ASP A 614 13.94 -13.48 26.53
N HIS A 615 14.37 -12.21 26.62
CA HIS A 615 13.50 -11.11 27.06
C HIS A 615 12.30 -10.92 26.14
N LEU A 616 12.53 -10.92 24.82
CA LEU A 616 11.46 -10.75 23.84
C LEU A 616 10.45 -11.91 23.88
N LEU A 617 10.93 -13.15 24.02
CA LEU A 617 10.08 -14.34 24.17
C LEU A 617 9.33 -14.40 25.51
N LYS A 618 9.79 -13.62 26.49
CA LYS A 618 9.09 -13.37 27.76
C LYS A 618 8.31 -12.06 27.77
N SER A 619 8.23 -11.37 26.62
CA SER A 619 7.44 -10.15 26.44
C SER A 619 6.27 -10.45 25.51
N GLY A 620 5.07 -9.93 25.79
CA GLY A 620 3.88 -10.23 24.98
C GLY A 620 4.07 -9.93 23.48
N ALA A 621 4.81 -8.88 23.14
CA ALA A 621 5.05 -8.50 21.75
C ALA A 621 6.01 -9.45 21.01
N GLY A 622 7.13 -9.84 21.63
CA GLY A 622 8.11 -10.72 20.99
C GLY A 622 7.60 -12.16 20.85
N THR A 623 6.82 -12.65 21.82
CA THR A 623 6.20 -13.98 21.73
C THR A 623 5.17 -14.06 20.60
N ALA A 624 4.38 -13.01 20.38
CA ALA A 624 3.44 -12.96 19.27
C ALA A 624 4.17 -13.08 17.92
N PHE A 625 5.31 -12.40 17.74
CA PHE A 625 6.15 -12.54 16.55
C PHE A 625 6.74 -13.92 16.39
N TYR A 626 7.31 -14.49 17.46
CA TYR A 626 7.88 -15.83 17.41
C TYR A 626 6.82 -16.90 17.09
N ASN A 627 5.63 -16.77 17.66
CA ASN A 627 4.51 -17.66 17.41
C ASN A 627 3.97 -17.53 15.98
N ALA A 628 4.03 -16.33 15.41
CA ALA A 628 3.66 -16.09 14.02
C ALA A 628 4.64 -16.69 13.00
N VAL A 629 5.84 -17.10 13.41
CA VAL A 629 6.75 -17.90 12.55
C VAL A 629 6.32 -19.37 12.59
N LYS A 630 6.22 -20.00 11.41
CA LYS A 630 5.92 -21.42 11.25
C LYS A 630 6.81 -22.27 12.13
N ALA A 631 6.23 -23.24 12.83
CA ALA A 631 6.93 -24.03 13.85
C ALA A 631 8.22 -24.68 13.34
N ASP A 632 8.25 -25.18 12.10
CA ASP A 632 9.42 -25.79 11.46
C ASP A 632 10.51 -24.80 11.05
N ARG A 633 10.22 -23.48 11.06
CA ARG A 633 11.13 -22.40 10.66
C ARG A 633 11.64 -21.55 11.82
N ARG A 634 11.10 -21.72 13.03
CA ARG A 634 11.41 -20.92 14.22
C ARG A 634 12.90 -20.92 14.59
N ALA A 635 13.56 -22.07 14.56
CA ALA A 635 14.97 -22.18 14.92
C ALA A 635 15.87 -21.34 14.00
N GLY A 636 15.67 -21.45 12.68
CA GLY A 636 16.43 -20.66 11.70
C GLY A 636 16.10 -19.17 11.75
N ALA A 637 14.84 -18.81 12.03
CA ALA A 637 14.46 -17.41 12.21
C ALA A 637 15.10 -16.79 13.46
N ALA A 638 15.15 -17.54 14.57
CA ALA A 638 15.81 -17.11 15.80
C ALA A 638 17.32 -16.92 15.58
N GLU A 639 18.00 -17.86 14.92
CA GLU A 639 19.42 -17.73 14.60
C GLU A 639 19.71 -16.49 13.74
N ARG A 640 18.88 -16.23 12.72
CA ARG A 640 19.03 -15.04 11.89
C ARG A 640 18.73 -13.75 12.65
N PHE A 641 17.74 -13.76 13.55
CA PHE A 641 17.45 -12.64 14.43
C PHE A 641 18.66 -12.28 15.29
N LEU A 642 19.31 -13.27 15.91
CA LEU A 642 20.48 -13.06 16.76
C LEU A 642 21.66 -12.46 15.96
N GLN A 643 21.89 -12.93 14.73
CA GLN A 643 22.92 -12.35 13.85
C GLN A 643 22.62 -10.88 13.52
N LEU A 644 21.39 -10.57 13.11
CA LEU A 644 20.98 -9.19 12.80
C LEU A 644 21.07 -8.27 14.03
N LEU A 645 20.75 -8.81 15.21
CA LEU A 645 20.85 -8.07 16.46
C LEU A 645 22.31 -7.73 16.79
N GLU A 646 23.23 -8.68 16.64
CA GLU A 646 24.68 -8.47 16.80
C GLU A 646 25.20 -7.41 15.81
N GLU A 647 24.84 -7.54 14.52
CA GLU A 647 25.17 -6.56 13.47
C GLU A 647 24.66 -5.15 13.83
N SER A 648 23.47 -5.05 14.42
CA SER A 648 22.84 -3.78 14.79
C SER A 648 23.37 -3.15 16.09
N ASN A 649 24.17 -3.88 16.88
CA ASN A 649 24.65 -3.40 18.18
C ASN A 649 25.92 -2.55 18.10
N GLU A 650 26.48 -2.36 16.89
CA GLU A 650 27.62 -1.47 16.58
C GLU A 650 28.86 -1.70 17.48
N GLY A 651 29.05 -2.94 17.97
CA GLY A 651 30.17 -3.29 18.85
C GLY A 651 30.05 -2.80 20.29
N LYS A 652 28.87 -2.36 20.73
CA LYS A 652 28.62 -2.03 22.15
C LYS A 652 28.72 -3.29 23.03
N PRO A 653 29.24 -3.17 24.27
CA PRO A 653 29.44 -4.31 25.17
C PRO A 653 28.13 -4.85 25.77
N GLU A 654 27.07 -4.05 25.75
CA GLU A 654 25.74 -4.41 26.25
C GLU A 654 24.68 -4.14 25.19
N TYR A 655 23.56 -4.85 25.30
CA TYR A 655 22.39 -4.72 24.44
C TYR A 655 21.27 -4.02 25.20
N GLU A 656 20.85 -2.85 24.73
CA GLU A 656 19.73 -2.11 25.31
C GLU A 656 18.43 -2.43 24.55
N VAL A 657 17.37 -2.80 25.28
CA VAL A 657 16.00 -2.93 24.75
C VAL A 657 15.15 -1.81 25.32
N SER A 658 14.77 -0.85 24.47
CA SER A 658 13.96 0.31 24.87
C SER A 658 12.48 0.06 24.59
N HIS A 659 11.68 -0.01 25.65
CA HIS A 659 10.23 -0.01 25.55
C HIS A 659 9.70 1.41 25.69
N ASP A 660 9.52 2.07 24.55
CA ASP A 660 8.95 3.41 24.46
C ASP A 660 7.46 3.38 24.82
N PHE A 661 6.99 4.40 25.53
CA PHE A 661 5.60 4.49 25.97
C PHE A 661 5.04 5.90 25.84
N VAL A 662 3.71 5.96 25.77
CA VAL A 662 2.90 7.17 25.95
C VAL A 662 2.13 7.02 27.25
N ALA A 663 2.15 8.05 28.09
CA ALA A 663 1.39 8.08 29.33
C ALA A 663 0.54 9.35 29.41
N CYS A 664 -0.64 9.22 30.02
CA CYS A 664 -1.65 10.26 30.04
C CYS A 664 -2.37 10.32 31.39
N VAL A 665 -2.66 11.55 31.83
CA VAL A 665 -3.69 11.85 32.82
C VAL A 665 -4.73 12.74 32.14
N GLY A 666 -5.98 12.31 32.15
CA GLY A 666 -7.11 13.05 31.59
C GLY A 666 -8.31 13.03 32.54
N CYS A 667 -9.35 13.76 32.18
CA CYS A 667 -10.59 13.80 32.95
C CYS A 667 -11.83 13.84 32.06
N ALA A 668 -12.94 13.32 32.59
CA ALA A 668 -14.27 13.58 32.07
C ALA A 668 -14.60 15.06 32.31
N GLY A 669 -14.70 15.85 31.23
CA GLY A 669 -15.07 17.27 31.34
C GLY A 669 -16.37 17.45 32.13
N ASN A 670 -16.45 18.54 32.91
CA ASN A 670 -17.70 18.96 33.54
C ASN A 670 -18.65 19.40 32.42
N SER A 671 -19.70 18.61 32.19
CA SER A 671 -20.81 18.99 31.31
C SER A 671 -21.51 20.23 31.83
#